data_AF-A0A6A9T4G9-F1
#
_entry.id   AF-A0A6A9T4G9-F1
#
_cell.length_a   1.000
_cell.length_b   1.000
_cell.length_c   1.000
_cell.angle_alpha   90.00
_cell.angle_beta   90.00
_cell.angle_gamma   90.00
#
_symmetry.space_group_name_H-M   'P 1'
#
loop_
_entity.id
_entity.type
_entity.pdbx_description
1 polymer ?
#
loop_
_entity_poly.entity_id
_entity_poly.type
_entity_poly.pdbx_seq_one_letter_code
_entity_poly.pdbx_strand_id
1 'polypeptide(L)'
;MSEADSSLDIDALVQEYVSNKDWEQDKAHVRNTSEAVQTLVRAIVDTGSIDEYAMRTVYNLCQNDNALSLEMKKERIDDLAIDSASKTEINDCIEQGTGIVGKGTYSVPIEGYEEETYEFLKTVIESDDRETIDEAVEEFAALDIGGVQAGIISPILYFVHPTKYPISNDRSRTGMEKYFGYGMSRQLRQYIEDANKFRTVRDSYPFNEDFRHLDSFFNWIEQQDLAELDEAELEGDEAELEGESEAEQSVDDLDIDDVSFYWVNQNREVEFNDEFLRSQDKKWQRDLTVLETGDIIFHYTNQAVRACSVVTTEARLTEMEGGEYYRVDVDTTRLDEPLPLVELREELQNSEVRQEQERYPLDKNGNVIQAYLCHLTPEAGRYLLETAGINTSNLVASPSEATNYFWATANPSIWSVDDIADGSEIFYNAYNEKGNKKRLFDAFRSAAPGDRVLFYESTPVKAIVAEGTVSEVIPPERDHQGGTTTDEQPETTDSDQETTSDVGVRIQFDRRIESITWGDLNAIPELEDATPITNGAQGSLFPLTKDEYETILALEEPAVDGVSQEALDRFEQKLSPPQIDAQIPETLYFEDDARLQREIEASLRSGKHIIFTGPPGTGKTKLAKAVSDGATAHEQVDGYRFTTATSEWTAFDTIGGYVPSTNDGGQELLFEPRLFLKCFRQDRIVNEWLIIDEINRSDIDKAFGQLFSVLSGDSTELPYERERTVELLSVSDHASDGELAEIIANPDAFPVTPSWRLIATMNTYDKTSLYEMSYAFMRRFNFIHVGVPPLTTDDGAVRTSLLDPDADDNYSTAWLADNPGLRPVLEASYPVITVLWQRINKHRVIGPSIVYDIIRYLDSFEHAGGTQSEALSSAVVSLVYPQLEGMRPEDQKQLIRSLTDTDVPTENGDINLDLDGERLKEKAADFFGINFDDDA
;
A
#
# COMPACT_ATOMS: atom_id res chain seq x y z
N MET A 1 -38.23 -39.20 -16.22
CA MET A 1 -38.64 -38.82 -17.59
C MET A 1 -39.32 -37.47 -17.53
N SER A 2 -38.54 -36.42 -17.67
CA SER A 2 -38.76 -35.28 -18.57
C SER A 2 -37.54 -34.38 -18.40
N GLU A 3 -36.62 -34.52 -19.35
CA GLU A 3 -35.59 -33.52 -19.65
C GLU A 3 -36.29 -32.17 -19.85
N ALA A 4 -35.82 -31.14 -19.17
CA ALA A 4 -35.96 -29.75 -19.61
C ALA A 4 -34.54 -29.29 -19.93
N ASP A 5 -34.11 -29.70 -21.12
CA ASP A 5 -32.97 -29.18 -21.83
C ASP A 5 -33.33 -27.74 -22.22
N SER A 6 -32.78 -26.73 -21.53
CA SER A 6 -32.71 -25.39 -22.09
C SER A 6 -31.52 -25.38 -23.06
N SER A 7 -31.60 -26.18 -24.13
CA SER A 7 -30.64 -26.09 -25.21
C SER A 7 -30.85 -24.73 -25.86
N LEU A 8 -29.90 -23.81 -25.66
CA LEU A 8 -29.78 -22.61 -26.49
C LEU A 8 -29.97 -23.02 -27.95
N ASP A 9 -30.97 -22.45 -28.63
CA ASP A 9 -31.23 -22.74 -30.05
C ASP A 9 -30.15 -22.05 -30.90
N ILE A 10 -29.00 -22.70 -31.00
CA ILE A 10 -27.82 -22.20 -31.71
C ILE A 10 -28.16 -21.93 -33.19
N ASP A 11 -29.07 -22.70 -33.79
CA ASP A 11 -29.50 -22.46 -35.17
C ASP A 11 -30.22 -21.11 -35.29
N ALA A 12 -31.06 -20.74 -34.31
CA ALA A 12 -31.72 -19.44 -34.27
C ALA A 12 -30.74 -18.28 -34.05
N LEU A 13 -29.81 -18.42 -33.10
CA LEU A 13 -28.79 -17.41 -32.78
C LEU A 13 -27.87 -17.11 -33.97
N VAL A 14 -27.46 -18.16 -34.70
CA VAL A 14 -26.64 -17.99 -35.91
C VAL A 14 -27.44 -17.28 -37.01
N GLN A 15 -28.72 -17.59 -37.19
CA GLN A 15 -29.56 -16.91 -38.19
C GLN A 15 -29.78 -15.43 -37.87
N GLU A 16 -29.94 -15.09 -36.59
CA GLU A 16 -30.07 -13.71 -36.12
C GLU A 16 -28.79 -12.92 -36.40
N TYR A 17 -27.64 -13.47 -36.01
CA TYR A 17 -26.33 -12.86 -36.28
C TYR A 17 -26.11 -12.61 -37.77
N VAL A 18 -26.36 -13.61 -38.62
CA VAL A 18 -26.15 -13.50 -40.08
C VAL A 18 -27.11 -12.48 -40.71
N SER A 19 -28.31 -12.30 -40.15
CA SER A 19 -29.29 -11.34 -40.65
C SER A 19 -28.99 -9.89 -40.27
N ASN A 20 -28.38 -9.67 -39.10
CA ASN A 20 -28.16 -8.33 -38.53
C ASN A 20 -26.76 -7.77 -38.79
N LYS A 21 -25.76 -8.61 -39.09
CA LYS A 21 -24.37 -8.16 -39.19
C LYS A 21 -23.98 -7.66 -40.59
N ASP A 22 -23.41 -6.45 -40.63
CA ASP A 22 -22.77 -5.92 -41.83
C ASP A 22 -21.34 -6.48 -41.99
N TRP A 23 -21.21 -7.52 -42.81
CA TRP A 23 -19.92 -8.18 -43.08
C TRP A 23 -18.91 -7.30 -43.85
N GLU A 24 -19.37 -6.32 -44.64
CA GLU A 24 -18.45 -5.50 -45.45
C GLU A 24 -17.62 -4.53 -44.59
N GLN A 25 -18.11 -4.15 -43.40
CA GLN A 25 -17.40 -3.29 -42.46
C GLN A 25 -16.25 -4.03 -41.74
N ASP A 26 -16.46 -5.29 -41.33
CA ASP A 26 -15.46 -6.12 -40.64
C ASP A 26 -14.26 -6.49 -41.55
N LYS A 27 -14.48 -6.53 -42.86
CA LYS A 27 -13.51 -7.01 -43.86
C LYS A 27 -12.38 -6.03 -44.16
N ALA A 28 -12.63 -4.73 -44.06
CA ALA A 28 -11.66 -3.70 -44.43
C ALA A 28 -10.42 -3.72 -43.52
N HIS A 29 -10.63 -3.80 -42.20
CA HIS A 29 -9.55 -3.79 -41.20
C HIS A 29 -8.71 -5.08 -41.24
N VAL A 30 -9.39 -6.22 -41.40
CA VAL A 30 -8.73 -7.53 -41.53
C VAL A 30 -7.86 -7.58 -42.78
N ARG A 31 -8.36 -7.04 -43.90
CA ARG A 31 -7.60 -6.98 -45.15
C ARG A 31 -6.31 -6.19 -45.01
N ASN A 32 -6.36 -5.01 -44.38
CA ASN A 32 -5.19 -4.17 -44.13
C ASN A 32 -4.17 -4.90 -43.23
N THR A 33 -4.66 -5.63 -42.22
CA THR A 33 -3.81 -6.42 -41.33
C THR A 33 -3.16 -7.60 -42.05
N SER A 34 -3.92 -8.34 -42.87
CA SER A 34 -3.39 -9.42 -43.70
C SER A 34 -2.33 -8.91 -44.69
N GLU A 35 -2.55 -7.75 -45.31
CA GLU A 35 -1.58 -7.13 -46.22
C GLU A 35 -0.29 -6.77 -45.47
N ALA A 36 -0.40 -6.10 -44.31
CA ALA A 36 0.75 -5.76 -43.47
C ALA A 36 1.54 -6.99 -42.99
N VAL A 37 0.85 -8.02 -42.47
CA VAL A 37 1.48 -9.25 -41.96
C VAL A 37 2.15 -10.03 -43.09
N GLN A 38 1.49 -10.20 -44.24
CA GLN A 38 2.08 -10.89 -45.38
C GLN A 38 3.31 -10.16 -45.94
N THR A 39 3.24 -8.83 -46.05
CA THR A 39 4.36 -8.01 -46.52
C THR A 39 5.53 -8.09 -45.53
N LEU A 40 5.27 -8.04 -44.23
CA LEU A 40 6.33 -8.20 -43.21
C LEU A 40 6.96 -9.60 -43.24
N VAL A 41 6.16 -10.66 -43.27
CA VAL A 41 6.68 -12.04 -43.29
C VAL A 41 7.51 -12.30 -44.56
N ARG A 42 7.07 -11.84 -45.73
CA ARG A 42 7.86 -11.91 -46.97
C ARG A 42 9.18 -11.16 -46.83
N ALA A 43 9.14 -9.93 -46.31
CA ALA A 43 10.32 -9.11 -46.15
C ALA A 43 11.34 -9.73 -45.18
N ILE A 44 10.88 -10.36 -44.09
CA ILE A 44 11.75 -11.10 -43.16
C ILE A 44 12.35 -12.34 -43.85
N VAL A 45 11.55 -13.13 -44.57
CA VAL A 45 12.03 -14.32 -45.30
C VAL A 45 13.09 -13.93 -46.34
N ASP A 46 12.91 -12.82 -47.04
CA ASP A 46 13.88 -12.29 -48.01
C ASP A 46 15.23 -11.91 -47.37
N THR A 47 15.28 -11.61 -46.07
CA THR A 47 16.55 -11.35 -45.35
C THR A 47 17.37 -12.62 -45.11
N GLY A 48 16.73 -13.80 -45.16
CA GLY A 48 17.37 -15.10 -44.94
C GLY A 48 17.58 -15.48 -43.47
N SER A 49 17.08 -14.71 -42.51
CA SER A 49 17.16 -15.03 -41.07
C SER A 49 16.01 -14.37 -40.29
N ILE A 50 15.66 -14.93 -39.14
CA ILE A 50 14.71 -14.31 -38.21
C ILE A 50 15.29 -14.32 -36.80
N ASP A 51 15.05 -13.25 -36.05
CA ASP A 51 15.33 -13.17 -34.62
C ASP A 51 14.03 -12.97 -33.82
N GLU A 52 14.12 -13.04 -32.49
CA GLU A 52 12.96 -12.85 -31.62
C GLU A 52 12.28 -11.49 -31.83
N TYR A 53 13.05 -10.44 -32.14
CA TYR A 53 12.49 -9.12 -32.38
C TYR A 53 11.61 -9.09 -33.63
N ALA A 54 12.06 -9.67 -34.73
CA ALA A 54 11.33 -9.81 -35.97
C ALA A 54 10.08 -10.68 -35.80
N MET A 55 10.20 -11.85 -35.15
CA MET A 55 9.05 -12.73 -34.90
C MET A 55 8.00 -12.06 -34.02
N ARG A 56 8.42 -11.36 -32.97
CA ARG A 56 7.51 -10.57 -32.12
C ARG A 56 6.83 -9.45 -32.89
N THR A 57 7.55 -8.79 -33.80
CA THR A 57 6.98 -7.71 -34.61
C THR A 57 5.89 -8.22 -35.57
N VAL A 58 6.04 -9.43 -36.11
CA VAL A 58 4.98 -10.11 -36.89
C VAL A 58 3.72 -10.31 -36.05
N TYR A 59 3.87 -10.81 -34.82
CA TYR A 59 2.73 -10.99 -33.91
C TYR A 59 2.08 -9.65 -33.51
N ASN A 60 2.89 -8.62 -33.26
CA ASN A 60 2.42 -7.29 -32.86
C ASN A 60 1.56 -6.62 -33.94
N LEU A 61 1.80 -6.87 -35.22
CA LEU A 61 0.91 -6.38 -36.30
C LEU A 61 -0.49 -7.00 -36.24
N CYS A 62 -0.63 -8.20 -35.66
CA CYS A 62 -1.92 -8.85 -35.47
C CYS A 62 -2.75 -8.18 -34.35
N GLN A 63 -2.11 -7.40 -33.46
CA GLN A 63 -2.73 -6.79 -32.28
C GLN A 63 -3.45 -5.48 -32.62
N ASN A 64 -4.62 -5.25 -32.02
CA ASN A 64 -5.37 -4.00 -32.21
C ASN A 64 -4.67 -2.80 -31.54
N ASP A 65 -5.13 -1.58 -31.83
CA ASP A 65 -4.44 -0.34 -31.39
C ASP A 65 -4.54 -0.07 -29.88
N ASN A 66 -5.51 -0.69 -29.17
CA ASN A 66 -5.57 -0.66 -27.71
C ASN A 66 -4.50 -1.59 -27.07
N ALA A 67 -4.04 -2.58 -27.83
CA ALA A 67 -3.03 -3.53 -27.38
C ALA A 67 -1.60 -3.06 -27.69
N LEU A 68 -1.40 -2.42 -28.84
CA LEU A 68 -0.14 -1.77 -29.21
C LEU A 68 -0.45 -0.56 -30.10
N SER A 69 -0.05 0.63 -29.68
CA SER A 69 -0.37 1.86 -30.39
C SER A 69 0.20 1.88 -31.81
N LEU A 70 -0.42 2.70 -32.65
CA LEU A 70 -0.03 2.91 -34.03
C LEU A 70 1.43 3.39 -34.14
N GLU A 71 1.85 4.31 -33.26
CA GLU A 71 3.20 4.84 -33.21
C GLU A 71 4.24 3.76 -32.88
N MET A 72 3.95 2.91 -31.90
CA MET A 72 4.83 1.81 -31.50
C MET A 72 4.93 0.72 -32.57
N LYS A 73 3.84 0.44 -33.30
CA LYS A 73 3.87 -0.47 -34.45
C LYS A 73 4.83 0.05 -35.52
N LYS A 74 4.74 1.34 -35.87
CA LYS A 74 5.64 1.97 -36.86
C LYS A 74 7.09 1.97 -36.40
N GLU A 75 7.36 2.36 -35.16
CA GLU A 75 8.71 2.34 -34.58
C GLU A 75 9.35 0.96 -34.70
N ARG A 76 8.59 -0.09 -34.37
CA ARG A 76 9.10 -1.47 -34.48
C ARG A 76 9.42 -1.88 -35.91
N ILE A 77 8.60 -1.48 -36.88
CA ILE A 77 8.86 -1.73 -38.30
C ILE A 77 10.10 -0.96 -38.77
N ASP A 78 10.29 0.28 -38.28
CA ASP A 78 11.43 1.11 -38.61
C ASP A 78 12.75 0.53 -38.07
N ASP A 79 12.72 -0.17 -36.94
CA ASP A 79 13.88 -0.85 -36.36
C ASP A 79 14.26 -2.17 -37.04
N LEU A 80 13.37 -2.77 -37.85
CA LEU A 80 13.67 -4.02 -38.54
C LEU A 80 14.66 -3.86 -39.68
N ALA A 81 15.52 -4.85 -39.88
CA ALA A 81 16.49 -4.89 -40.96
C ALA A 81 15.88 -5.34 -42.32
N ILE A 82 14.71 -4.82 -42.68
CA ILE A 82 14.00 -5.09 -43.94
C ILE A 82 14.10 -3.91 -44.92
N ASP A 83 13.75 -4.12 -46.20
CA ASP A 83 13.87 -3.08 -47.22
C ASP A 83 12.89 -1.91 -47.01
N SER A 84 13.29 -0.71 -47.45
CA SER A 84 12.52 0.51 -47.22
C SER A 84 11.18 0.55 -47.96
N ALA A 85 11.01 -0.21 -49.06
CA ALA A 85 9.74 -0.26 -49.77
C ALA A 85 8.72 -1.04 -48.94
N SER A 86 9.11 -2.20 -48.41
CA SER A 86 8.28 -2.99 -47.49
C SER A 86 7.90 -2.22 -46.23
N LYS A 87 8.83 -1.47 -45.61
CA LYS A 87 8.51 -0.61 -44.45
C LYS A 87 7.44 0.44 -44.76
N THR A 88 7.54 1.07 -45.92
CA THR A 88 6.57 2.10 -46.35
C THR A 88 5.19 1.47 -46.54
N GLU A 89 5.12 0.32 -47.23
CA GLU A 89 3.87 -0.41 -47.46
C GLU A 89 3.20 -0.84 -46.15
N ILE A 90 3.98 -1.38 -45.20
CA ILE A 90 3.48 -1.78 -43.89
C ILE A 90 2.98 -0.56 -43.09
N ASN A 91 3.73 0.54 -43.10
CA ASN A 91 3.34 1.77 -42.40
C ASN A 91 2.05 2.39 -42.99
N ASP A 92 1.86 2.33 -44.32
CA ASP A 92 0.63 2.76 -44.98
C ASP A 92 -0.58 1.90 -44.56
N CYS A 93 -0.39 0.58 -44.39
CA CYS A 93 -1.41 -0.31 -43.85
C CYS A 93 -1.73 0.02 -42.39
N ILE A 94 -0.70 0.25 -41.56
CA ILE A 94 -0.85 0.64 -40.15
C ILE A 94 -1.67 1.92 -40.01
N GLU A 95 -1.45 2.93 -40.88
CA GLU A 95 -2.24 4.18 -40.90
C GLU A 95 -3.73 3.97 -41.23
N GLN A 96 -4.05 2.90 -41.96
CA GLN A 96 -5.42 2.55 -42.33
C GLN A 96 -6.09 1.61 -41.31
N GLY A 97 -5.43 1.32 -40.19
CA GLY A 97 -5.89 0.44 -39.11
C GLY A 97 -5.47 -1.01 -39.32
N THR A 98 -4.81 -1.59 -38.31
CA THR A 98 -4.32 -2.98 -38.31
C THR A 98 -4.54 -3.68 -36.96
N GLY A 99 -4.83 -4.97 -37.02
CA GLY A 99 -4.90 -5.88 -35.88
C GLY A 99 -6.28 -6.04 -35.23
N ILE A 100 -6.64 -7.27 -34.91
CA ILE A 100 -7.93 -7.60 -34.25
C ILE A 100 -7.74 -8.46 -32.99
N VAL A 101 -6.48 -8.75 -32.64
CA VAL A 101 -6.09 -9.53 -31.46
C VAL A 101 -5.85 -8.58 -30.28
N GLY A 102 -6.25 -8.98 -29.07
CA GLY A 102 -6.00 -8.21 -27.84
C GLY A 102 -4.53 -8.26 -27.39
N LYS A 103 -4.25 -7.71 -26.19
CA LYS A 103 -2.91 -7.77 -25.59
C LYS A 103 -2.45 -9.22 -25.45
N GLY A 104 -1.24 -9.49 -25.90
CA GLY A 104 -0.59 -10.81 -25.85
C GLY A 104 0.81 -10.70 -25.25
N THR A 105 1.42 -11.85 -24.95
CA THR A 105 2.72 -11.94 -24.26
C THR A 105 3.84 -11.18 -24.97
N TYR A 106 4.62 -10.39 -24.21
CA TYR A 106 5.67 -9.50 -24.72
C TYR A 106 6.97 -10.18 -25.19
N SER A 107 7.08 -11.50 -25.06
CA SER A 107 8.21 -12.31 -25.50
C SER A 107 7.75 -13.38 -26.47
N VAL A 108 8.48 -13.58 -27.56
CA VAL A 108 8.31 -14.71 -28.48
C VAL A 108 9.65 -15.45 -28.50
N PRO A 109 9.94 -16.25 -27.45
CA PRO A 109 11.29 -16.72 -27.13
C PRO A 109 11.72 -17.84 -28.08
N ILE A 110 12.13 -17.47 -29.29
CA ILE A 110 12.63 -18.40 -30.31
C ILE A 110 14.16 -18.55 -30.27
N GLU A 111 14.81 -18.05 -29.21
CA GLU A 111 16.28 -18.13 -29.06
C GLU A 111 16.74 -19.60 -29.09
N GLY A 112 17.62 -19.92 -30.03
CA GLY A 112 18.09 -21.29 -30.29
C GLY A 112 17.19 -22.12 -31.22
N TYR A 113 16.14 -21.54 -31.79
CA TYR A 113 15.22 -22.15 -32.77
C TYR A 113 14.98 -21.25 -33.99
N GLU A 114 15.91 -20.35 -34.28
CA GLU A 114 15.78 -19.32 -35.32
C GLU A 114 15.70 -19.92 -36.74
N GLU A 115 16.46 -21.00 -37.01
CA GLU A 115 16.47 -21.67 -38.32
C GLU A 115 15.13 -22.39 -38.57
N GLU A 116 14.60 -23.09 -37.56
CA GLU A 116 13.31 -23.76 -37.63
C GLU A 116 12.14 -22.75 -37.72
N THR A 117 12.23 -21.63 -37.00
CA THR A 117 11.23 -20.55 -37.10
C THR A 117 11.24 -19.90 -38.48
N TYR A 118 12.42 -19.70 -39.06
CA TYR A 118 12.57 -19.18 -40.42
C TYR A 118 11.94 -20.11 -41.46
N GLU A 119 12.25 -21.41 -41.45
CA GLU A 119 11.69 -22.36 -42.41
C GLU A 119 10.17 -22.56 -42.22
N PHE A 120 9.67 -22.47 -40.99
CA PHE A 120 8.23 -22.42 -40.70
C PHE A 120 7.55 -21.24 -41.40
N LEU A 121 8.01 -20.00 -41.15
CA LEU A 121 7.40 -18.81 -41.75
C LEU A 121 7.53 -18.79 -43.28
N LYS A 122 8.67 -19.24 -43.81
CA LYS A 122 8.90 -19.38 -45.25
C LYS A 122 7.91 -20.35 -45.88
N THR A 123 7.70 -21.51 -45.27
CA THR A 123 6.72 -22.48 -45.79
C THR A 123 5.30 -21.93 -45.71
N VAL A 124 4.95 -21.24 -44.63
CA VAL A 124 3.64 -20.59 -44.43
C VAL A 124 3.37 -19.51 -45.48
N ILE A 125 4.36 -18.71 -45.87
CA ILE A 125 4.17 -17.60 -46.82
C ILE A 125 4.32 -17.99 -48.29
N GLU A 126 5.12 -19.01 -48.61
CA GLU A 126 5.38 -19.47 -49.99
C GLU A 126 4.40 -20.54 -50.48
N SER A 127 3.79 -21.30 -49.57
CA SER A 127 2.84 -22.37 -49.92
C SER A 127 1.39 -21.89 -49.84
N ASP A 128 0.60 -22.33 -50.81
CA ASP A 128 -0.87 -22.27 -50.75
C ASP A 128 -1.50 -23.63 -50.46
N ASP A 129 -0.72 -24.70 -50.43
CA ASP A 129 -1.20 -26.05 -50.16
C ASP A 129 -1.31 -26.30 -48.66
N ARG A 130 -2.51 -26.73 -48.22
CA ARG A 130 -2.80 -26.92 -46.79
C ARG A 130 -2.01 -28.10 -46.21
N GLU A 131 -1.85 -29.20 -46.95
CA GLU A 131 -1.10 -30.37 -46.45
C GLU A 131 0.35 -29.96 -46.13
N THR A 132 0.99 -29.21 -47.03
CA THR A 132 2.34 -28.67 -46.83
C THR A 132 2.43 -27.73 -45.62
N ILE A 133 1.43 -26.88 -45.40
CA ILE A 133 1.45 -25.93 -44.26
C ILE A 133 1.12 -26.64 -42.94
N ASP A 134 0.16 -27.57 -42.93
CA ASP A 134 -0.20 -28.37 -41.75
C ASP A 134 1.04 -29.16 -41.26
N GLU A 135 1.81 -29.77 -42.18
CA GLU A 135 3.08 -30.44 -41.87
C GLU A 135 4.10 -29.48 -41.21
N ALA A 136 4.28 -28.27 -41.76
CA ALA A 136 5.19 -27.27 -41.18
C ALA A 136 4.75 -26.79 -39.78
N VAL A 137 3.44 -26.65 -39.56
CA VAL A 137 2.89 -26.29 -38.24
C VAL A 137 3.14 -27.41 -37.23
N GLU A 138 2.95 -28.67 -37.61
CA GLU A 138 3.19 -29.82 -36.74
C GLU A 138 4.68 -29.98 -36.40
N GLU A 139 5.58 -29.81 -37.38
CA GLU A 139 7.02 -29.83 -37.17
C GLU A 139 7.46 -28.72 -36.20
N PHE A 140 6.97 -27.48 -36.42
CA PHE A 140 7.27 -26.36 -35.53
C PHE A 140 6.70 -26.57 -34.12
N ALA A 141 5.48 -27.11 -34.00
CA ALA A 141 4.86 -27.44 -32.72
C ALA A 141 5.58 -28.56 -31.96
N ALA A 142 6.29 -29.46 -32.66
CA ALA A 142 7.03 -30.54 -32.05
C ALA A 142 8.24 -30.05 -31.24
N LEU A 143 8.80 -28.88 -31.59
CA LEU A 143 9.95 -28.25 -30.92
C LEU A 143 9.70 -27.90 -29.45
N ASP A 144 8.44 -27.77 -29.03
CA ASP A 144 8.03 -27.49 -27.64
C ASP A 144 8.68 -26.23 -27.05
N ILE A 145 8.79 -25.18 -27.88
CA ILE A 145 9.41 -23.92 -27.50
C ILE A 145 8.60 -23.29 -26.36
N GLY A 146 9.21 -23.18 -25.18
CA GLY A 146 8.57 -22.68 -23.97
C GLY A 146 8.07 -21.25 -24.16
N GLY A 147 6.76 -21.04 -24.07
CA GLY A 147 6.13 -19.71 -24.27
C GLY A 147 5.51 -19.53 -25.65
N VAL A 148 5.79 -20.39 -26.63
CA VAL A 148 5.15 -20.36 -27.95
C VAL A 148 3.93 -21.29 -27.97
N GLN A 149 2.73 -20.71 -28.00
CA GLN A 149 1.46 -21.44 -27.94
C GLN A 149 0.54 -21.10 -29.12
N ALA A 150 -0.61 -21.80 -29.23
CA ALA A 150 -1.60 -21.56 -30.28
C ALA A 150 -2.07 -20.09 -30.33
N GLY A 151 -2.11 -19.38 -29.19
CA GLY A 151 -2.50 -17.97 -29.12
C GLY A 151 -1.54 -16.99 -29.83
N ILE A 152 -0.29 -17.38 -30.07
CA ILE A 152 0.73 -16.57 -30.77
C ILE A 152 0.77 -16.94 -32.26
N ILE A 153 0.75 -18.24 -32.56
CA ILE A 153 0.93 -18.74 -33.93
C ILE A 153 -0.37 -18.69 -34.75
N SER A 154 -1.53 -18.93 -34.12
CA SER A 154 -2.81 -18.94 -34.86
C SER A 154 -3.20 -17.60 -35.48
N PRO A 155 -2.95 -16.42 -34.87
CA PRO A 155 -3.17 -15.14 -35.55
C PRO A 155 -2.29 -14.94 -36.78
N ILE A 156 -1.02 -15.34 -36.71
CA ILE A 156 -0.09 -15.22 -37.84
C ILE A 156 -0.58 -16.11 -39.00
N LEU A 157 -0.93 -17.37 -38.71
CA LEU A 157 -1.49 -18.29 -39.70
C LEU A 157 -2.82 -17.79 -40.28
N TYR A 158 -3.68 -17.19 -39.45
CA TYR A 158 -4.93 -16.58 -39.91
C TYR A 158 -4.67 -15.41 -40.86
N PHE A 159 -3.82 -14.45 -40.50
CA PHE A 159 -3.61 -13.27 -41.35
C PHE A 159 -2.85 -13.59 -42.64
N VAL A 160 -2.04 -14.66 -42.67
CA VAL A 160 -1.46 -15.17 -43.91
C VAL A 160 -2.49 -15.97 -44.74
N HIS A 161 -3.32 -16.81 -44.11
CA HIS A 161 -4.31 -17.68 -44.78
C HIS A 161 -5.70 -17.66 -44.09
N PRO A 162 -6.49 -16.58 -44.24
CA PRO A 162 -7.70 -16.33 -43.43
C PRO A 162 -8.86 -17.29 -43.71
N THR A 163 -8.83 -18.01 -44.83
CA THR A 163 -9.83 -19.03 -45.20
C THR A 163 -9.42 -20.46 -44.79
N LYS A 164 -8.15 -20.66 -44.40
CA LYS A 164 -7.60 -21.99 -44.09
C LYS A 164 -7.47 -22.23 -42.59
N TYR A 165 -7.07 -21.21 -41.83
CA TYR A 165 -6.77 -21.30 -40.39
C TYR A 165 -7.57 -20.29 -39.57
N PRO A 166 -8.13 -20.69 -38.41
CA PRO A 166 -8.84 -19.79 -37.50
C PRO A 166 -7.92 -19.16 -36.45
N ILE A 167 -8.32 -18.03 -35.86
CA ILE A 167 -7.69 -17.53 -34.63
C ILE A 167 -8.15 -18.38 -33.44
N SER A 168 -7.22 -19.01 -32.73
CA SER A 168 -7.47 -19.78 -31.51
C SER A 168 -6.98 -19.02 -30.28
N ASN A 169 -7.89 -18.27 -29.64
CA ASN A 169 -7.69 -17.55 -28.38
C ASN A 169 -8.71 -18.04 -27.33
N ASP A 170 -8.66 -17.53 -26.10
CA ASP A 170 -9.54 -18.05 -25.04
C ASP A 170 -11.03 -17.86 -25.37
N ARG A 171 -11.41 -16.72 -25.95
CA ARG A 171 -12.78 -16.44 -26.40
C ARG A 171 -13.26 -17.45 -27.45
N SER A 172 -12.49 -17.65 -28.53
CA SER A 172 -12.89 -18.57 -29.60
C SER A 172 -12.91 -20.03 -29.14
N ARG A 173 -12.06 -20.41 -28.18
CA ARG A 173 -12.08 -21.74 -27.54
C ARG A 173 -13.31 -21.94 -26.66
N THR A 174 -13.58 -21.01 -25.75
CA THR A 174 -14.75 -21.06 -24.87
C THR A 174 -16.04 -21.03 -25.69
N GLY A 175 -16.11 -20.21 -26.73
CA GLY A 175 -17.26 -20.17 -27.63
C GLY A 175 -17.51 -21.50 -28.37
N MET A 176 -16.44 -22.14 -28.87
CA MET A 176 -16.54 -23.47 -29.51
C MET A 176 -17.04 -24.55 -28.55
N GLU A 177 -16.60 -24.54 -27.29
CA GLU A 177 -17.05 -25.49 -26.28
C GLU A 177 -18.48 -25.21 -25.83
N LYS A 178 -18.79 -23.95 -25.52
CA LYS A 178 -20.08 -23.51 -24.98
C LYS A 178 -21.22 -23.66 -25.98
N TYR A 179 -21.03 -23.23 -27.23
CA TYR A 179 -22.11 -23.18 -28.23
C TYR A 179 -22.07 -24.32 -29.23
N PHE A 180 -20.95 -25.02 -29.39
CA PHE A 180 -20.83 -26.10 -30.38
C PHE A 180 -20.33 -27.42 -29.78
N GLY A 181 -20.07 -27.48 -28.47
CA GLY A 181 -19.67 -28.70 -27.75
C GLY A 181 -18.29 -29.24 -28.11
N TYR A 182 -17.45 -28.44 -28.77
CA TYR A 182 -16.09 -28.84 -29.14
C TYR A 182 -15.10 -28.38 -28.08
N GLY A 183 -14.53 -29.33 -27.33
CA GLY A 183 -13.40 -29.05 -26.42
C GLY A 183 -12.14 -28.67 -27.22
N MET A 184 -11.51 -27.56 -26.83
CA MET A 184 -10.38 -26.96 -27.54
C MET A 184 -9.12 -26.86 -26.68
N SER A 185 -7.96 -26.92 -27.30
CA SER A 185 -6.67 -26.90 -26.63
C SER A 185 -5.95 -25.56 -26.72
N ARG A 186 -5.16 -25.25 -25.69
CA ARG A 186 -4.20 -24.14 -25.71
C ARG A 186 -2.85 -24.54 -26.36
N GLN A 187 -2.59 -25.84 -26.47
CA GLN A 187 -1.31 -26.37 -26.94
C GLN A 187 -1.21 -26.28 -28.47
N LEU A 188 -0.09 -25.74 -28.98
CA LEU A 188 0.14 -25.63 -30.42
C LEU A 188 0.12 -27.00 -31.12
N ARG A 189 0.56 -28.07 -30.44
CA ARG A 189 0.53 -29.45 -30.96
C ARG A 189 -0.87 -29.97 -31.32
N GLN A 190 -1.92 -29.40 -30.73
CA GLN A 190 -3.30 -29.79 -31.01
C GLN A 190 -4.01 -28.81 -31.97
N TYR A 191 -3.29 -27.80 -32.45
CA TYR A 191 -3.89 -26.70 -33.21
C TYR A 191 -4.47 -27.14 -34.56
N ILE A 192 -3.82 -28.05 -35.30
CA ILE A 192 -4.34 -28.55 -36.59
C ILE A 192 -5.64 -29.35 -36.39
N GLU A 193 -5.70 -30.18 -35.35
CA GLU A 193 -6.92 -30.90 -34.97
C GLU A 193 -8.04 -29.93 -34.60
N ASP A 194 -7.73 -28.92 -33.80
CA ASP A 194 -8.66 -27.87 -33.39
C ASP A 194 -9.14 -27.01 -34.57
N ALA A 195 -8.25 -26.68 -35.52
CA ALA A 195 -8.61 -25.96 -36.74
C ALA A 195 -9.61 -26.74 -37.60
N ASN A 196 -9.55 -28.07 -37.60
CA ASN A 196 -10.56 -28.90 -38.27
C ASN A 196 -11.93 -28.85 -37.56
N LYS A 197 -11.96 -28.72 -36.23
CA LYS A 197 -13.21 -28.51 -35.47
C LYS A 197 -13.86 -27.17 -35.84
N PHE A 198 -13.07 -26.08 -35.84
CA PHE A 198 -13.53 -24.76 -36.32
C PHE A 198 -14.08 -24.83 -37.75
N ARG A 199 -13.39 -25.53 -38.65
CA ARG A 199 -13.86 -25.71 -40.03
C ARG A 199 -15.19 -26.45 -40.09
N THR A 200 -15.34 -27.51 -39.29
CA THR A 200 -16.59 -28.27 -39.21
C THR A 200 -17.75 -27.38 -38.79
N VAL A 201 -17.56 -26.53 -37.78
CA VAL A 201 -18.59 -25.55 -37.37
C VAL A 201 -18.84 -24.54 -38.49
N ARG A 202 -17.80 -23.89 -39.02
CA ARG A 202 -17.95 -22.90 -40.10
C ARG A 202 -18.74 -23.44 -41.28
N ASP A 203 -18.47 -24.68 -41.71
CA ASP A 203 -19.10 -25.29 -42.89
C ASP A 203 -20.49 -25.88 -42.59
N SER A 204 -20.82 -26.13 -41.31
CA SER A 204 -22.13 -26.67 -40.90
C SER A 204 -23.20 -25.58 -40.74
N TYR A 205 -22.78 -24.32 -40.65
CA TYR A 205 -23.62 -23.15 -40.41
C TYR A 205 -23.46 -22.14 -41.57
N PRO A 206 -24.38 -21.17 -41.75
CA PRO A 206 -24.32 -20.19 -42.85
C PRO A 206 -23.22 -19.11 -42.66
N PHE A 207 -22.05 -19.48 -42.14
CA PHE A 207 -20.92 -18.58 -42.04
C PHE A 207 -20.20 -18.45 -43.39
N ASN A 208 -19.57 -17.29 -43.64
CA ASN A 208 -18.70 -17.09 -44.79
C ASN A 208 -17.44 -17.95 -44.71
N GLU A 209 -16.74 -18.13 -45.84
CA GLU A 209 -15.51 -18.93 -45.92
C GLU A 209 -14.37 -18.37 -45.04
N ASP A 210 -14.36 -17.07 -44.76
CA ASP A 210 -13.39 -16.43 -43.86
C ASP A 210 -13.69 -16.75 -42.39
N PHE A 211 -12.70 -17.27 -41.67
CA PHE A 211 -12.86 -17.63 -40.25
C PHE A 211 -13.18 -16.44 -39.35
N ARG A 212 -12.94 -15.21 -39.80
CA ARG A 212 -13.38 -14.02 -39.05
C ARG A 212 -14.89 -13.97 -38.90
N HIS A 213 -15.67 -14.49 -39.84
CA HIS A 213 -17.12 -14.46 -39.69
C HIS A 213 -17.61 -15.30 -38.50
N LEU A 214 -16.93 -16.40 -38.21
CA LEU A 214 -17.17 -17.23 -37.02
C LEU A 214 -16.57 -16.60 -35.74
N ASP A 215 -15.36 -16.04 -35.79
CA ASP A 215 -14.78 -15.32 -34.62
C ASP A 215 -15.60 -14.08 -34.23
N SER A 216 -16.14 -13.37 -35.22
CA SER A 216 -17.04 -12.23 -35.04
C SER A 216 -18.41 -12.65 -34.47
N PHE A 217 -18.83 -13.91 -34.60
CA PHE A 217 -20.05 -14.44 -33.98
C PHE A 217 -19.83 -14.65 -32.48
N PHE A 218 -18.68 -15.20 -32.08
CA PHE A 218 -18.34 -15.34 -30.66
C PHE A 218 -18.30 -13.99 -29.93
N ASN A 219 -17.84 -12.92 -30.59
CA ASN A 219 -17.90 -11.56 -30.05
C ASN A 219 -19.34 -11.07 -29.84
N TRP A 220 -20.22 -11.33 -30.81
CA TRP A 220 -21.59 -10.82 -30.79
C TRP A 220 -22.44 -11.52 -29.73
N ILE A 221 -22.33 -12.84 -29.63
CA ILE A 221 -23.14 -13.62 -28.68
C ILE A 221 -22.72 -13.38 -27.22
N GLU A 222 -21.44 -13.11 -26.96
CA GLU A 222 -20.94 -12.76 -25.62
C GLU A 222 -21.48 -11.40 -25.15
N GLN A 223 -21.69 -10.44 -26.07
CA GLN A 223 -22.32 -9.15 -25.79
C GLN A 223 -23.84 -9.27 -25.55
N GLN A 224 -24.50 -10.26 -26.15
CA GLN A 224 -25.93 -10.53 -25.90
C GLN A 224 -26.16 -11.28 -24.58
N ASP A 225 -25.32 -12.25 -24.22
CA ASP A 225 -25.40 -12.94 -22.92
C ASP A 225 -25.24 -11.95 -21.74
N LEU A 226 -24.46 -10.89 -21.91
CA LEU A 226 -24.33 -9.80 -20.93
C LEU A 226 -25.59 -8.93 -20.83
N ALA A 227 -26.34 -8.77 -21.93
CA ALA A 227 -27.56 -7.95 -21.96
C ALA A 227 -28.82 -8.73 -21.51
N GLU A 228 -28.91 -10.03 -21.78
CA GLU A 228 -30.02 -10.88 -21.30
C GLU A 228 -29.95 -11.14 -19.78
N LEU A 229 -28.77 -11.06 -19.18
CA LEU A 229 -28.62 -11.11 -17.71
C LEU A 229 -29.16 -9.84 -17.02
N ASP A 230 -29.13 -8.69 -17.69
CA ASP A 230 -29.72 -7.44 -17.20
C ASP A 230 -31.25 -7.40 -17.37
N GLU A 231 -31.80 -8.04 -18.42
CA GLU A 231 -33.26 -8.09 -18.65
C GLU A 231 -33.98 -9.19 -17.84
N ALA A 232 -33.31 -10.30 -17.51
CA ALA A 232 -33.91 -11.39 -16.74
C ALA A 232 -34.11 -11.07 -15.23
N GLU A 233 -33.45 -10.05 -14.69
CA GLU A 233 -33.63 -9.59 -13.30
C GLU A 233 -34.79 -8.59 -13.13
N LEU A 234 -35.48 -8.18 -14.21
CA LEU A 234 -36.55 -7.17 -14.18
C LEU A 234 -37.99 -7.72 -14.31
N GLU A 235 -38.20 -9.03 -14.53
CA GLU A 235 -39.56 -9.59 -14.77
C GLU A 235 -40.08 -10.55 -13.67
N GLY A 236 -39.50 -10.53 -12.48
CA GLY A 236 -39.89 -11.43 -11.39
C GLY A 236 -40.37 -10.73 -10.12
N ASP A 237 -41.45 -9.95 -10.15
CA ASP A 237 -42.47 -9.89 -9.09
C ASP A 237 -43.47 -8.73 -9.29
N GLU A 238 -44.58 -9.00 -9.98
CA GLU A 238 -45.83 -8.26 -9.79
C GLU A 238 -47.00 -9.25 -9.64
N ALA A 239 -47.39 -9.54 -8.40
CA ALA A 239 -48.79 -9.85 -8.06
C ALA A 239 -49.07 -9.69 -6.55
N GLU A 240 -50.04 -8.81 -6.28
CA GLU A 240 -50.88 -8.65 -5.07
C GLU A 240 -50.48 -7.58 -4.03
N LEU A 241 -50.78 -6.33 -4.43
CA LEU A 241 -51.16 -5.23 -3.54
C LEU A 241 -52.62 -5.40 -3.04
N GLU A 242 -52.84 -5.48 -1.73
CA GLU A 242 -54.00 -4.87 -1.08
C GLU A 242 -53.63 -4.23 0.27
N GLY A 243 -53.57 -2.89 0.26
CA GLY A 243 -54.00 -1.93 1.29
C GLY A 243 -53.54 -2.07 2.75
N GLU A 244 -52.88 -1.03 3.27
CA GLU A 244 -53.48 -0.09 4.24
C GLU A 244 -52.51 1.07 4.57
N SER A 245 -53.10 2.17 5.06
CA SER A 245 -52.56 3.53 5.22
C SER A 245 -51.64 3.73 6.43
N GLU A 246 -50.75 4.73 6.29
CA GLU A 246 -49.99 5.52 7.29
C GLU A 246 -50.35 5.33 8.78
N ALA A 247 -49.30 5.04 9.58
CA ALA A 247 -49.18 5.52 10.95
C ALA A 247 -47.69 5.71 11.30
N GLU A 248 -47.31 6.95 11.63
CA GLU A 248 -46.08 7.27 12.33
C GLU A 248 -46.02 6.50 13.66
N GLN A 249 -44.90 5.81 13.93
CA GLN A 249 -44.55 5.33 15.26
C GLN A 249 -43.10 5.71 15.60
N SER A 250 -42.96 6.41 16.73
CA SER A 250 -41.72 6.72 17.41
C SER A 250 -41.08 5.45 17.99
N VAL A 251 -39.79 5.24 17.76
CA VAL A 251 -39.02 4.14 18.35
C VAL A 251 -38.38 4.64 19.65
N ASP A 252 -39.02 4.32 20.78
CA ASP A 252 -38.41 4.25 22.11
C ASP A 252 -38.72 2.83 22.64
N ASP A 253 -37.69 2.15 23.15
CA ASP A 253 -37.62 0.75 23.60
C ASP A 253 -37.34 -0.32 22.52
N LEU A 254 -36.06 -0.65 22.30
CA LEU A 254 -35.64 -1.93 21.71
C LEU A 254 -35.06 -2.85 22.80
N ASP A 255 -35.65 -4.04 22.92
CA ASP A 255 -35.23 -5.12 23.84
C ASP A 255 -34.00 -5.84 23.25
N ILE A 256 -33.01 -6.21 24.08
CA ILE A 256 -31.75 -6.89 23.65
C ILE A 256 -32.00 -8.23 22.93
N ASP A 257 -33.21 -8.78 23.03
CA ASP A 257 -33.59 -10.00 22.32
C ASP A 257 -33.90 -9.79 20.82
N ASP A 258 -33.94 -8.53 20.34
CA ASP A 258 -34.17 -8.16 18.93
C ASP A 258 -32.90 -7.68 18.18
N VAL A 259 -31.71 -7.68 18.82
CA VAL A 259 -30.45 -7.25 18.18
C VAL A 259 -29.76 -8.42 17.48
N SER A 260 -29.41 -8.27 16.20
CA SER A 260 -28.65 -9.27 15.47
C SER A 260 -27.14 -9.06 15.61
N PHE A 261 -26.39 -10.16 15.63
CA PHE A 261 -24.93 -10.14 15.81
C PHE A 261 -24.23 -10.63 14.56
N TYR A 262 -23.17 -9.93 14.18
CA TYR A 262 -22.39 -10.23 12.99
C TYR A 262 -20.89 -10.25 13.27
N TRP A 263 -20.16 -10.92 12.38
CA TRP A 263 -18.72 -11.07 12.41
C TRP A 263 -18.14 -10.63 11.07
N VAL A 264 -17.20 -9.67 11.09
CA VAL A 264 -16.52 -9.19 9.90
C VAL A 264 -15.05 -9.59 9.92
N ASN A 265 -14.60 -10.22 8.82
CA ASN A 265 -13.19 -10.50 8.59
C ASN A 265 -12.50 -9.28 7.96
N GLN A 266 -11.95 -8.42 8.82
CA GLN A 266 -11.40 -7.13 8.43
C GLN A 266 -9.93 -7.27 7.98
N ASN A 267 -9.67 -7.05 6.69
CA ASN A 267 -8.32 -7.06 6.13
C ASN A 267 -7.85 -5.66 5.67
N ARG A 268 -8.64 -4.61 5.92
CA ARG A 268 -8.40 -3.25 5.46
C ARG A 268 -8.53 -2.27 6.63
N GLU A 269 -7.49 -1.48 6.87
CA GLU A 269 -7.45 -0.51 7.98
C GLU A 269 -8.32 0.73 7.72
N VAL A 270 -8.58 1.07 6.44
CA VAL A 270 -9.40 2.23 6.05
C VAL A 270 -10.84 2.11 6.57
N GLU A 271 -11.48 0.96 6.34
CA GLU A 271 -12.84 0.64 6.83
C GLU A 271 -12.93 0.71 8.37
N PHE A 272 -11.80 0.58 9.05
CA PHE A 272 -11.71 0.59 10.51
C PHE A 272 -11.41 1.98 11.11
N ASN A 273 -10.78 2.86 10.34
CA ASN A 273 -10.45 4.23 10.76
C ASN A 273 -11.55 5.22 10.39
N ASP A 274 -12.24 4.96 9.28
CA ASP A 274 -13.31 5.81 8.76
C ASP A 274 -14.71 5.28 9.10
N GLU A 275 -14.78 4.25 9.96
CA GLU A 275 -16.02 3.79 10.60
C GLU A 275 -17.12 3.39 9.61
N PHE A 276 -16.75 2.58 8.59
CA PHE A 276 -17.71 2.05 7.62
C PHE A 276 -17.35 0.65 7.12
N LEU A 277 -18.36 -0.11 6.70
CA LEU A 277 -18.22 -1.37 5.95
C LEU A 277 -18.61 -1.14 4.49
N ARG A 278 -17.97 -1.86 3.56
CA ARG A 278 -18.35 -1.81 2.14
C ARG A 278 -18.33 -3.14 1.41
N SER A 279 -19.20 -3.28 0.40
CA SER A 279 -19.25 -4.44 -0.50
C SER A 279 -19.68 -4.07 -1.92
N GLN A 280 -19.10 -4.72 -2.93
CA GLN A 280 -19.45 -4.50 -4.35
C GLN A 280 -20.70 -5.27 -4.81
N ASP A 281 -21.16 -6.25 -4.03
CA ASP A 281 -22.29 -7.08 -4.41
C ASP A 281 -23.10 -7.54 -3.18
N LYS A 282 -24.29 -8.04 -3.44
CA LYS A 282 -25.17 -8.66 -2.43
C LYS A 282 -24.94 -10.17 -2.32
N LYS A 283 -23.76 -10.69 -2.68
CA LYS A 283 -23.49 -12.12 -2.47
C LYS A 283 -23.43 -12.39 -0.98
N TRP A 284 -24.01 -13.50 -0.55
CA TRP A 284 -24.17 -13.82 0.87
C TRP A 284 -22.90 -13.74 1.72
N GLN A 285 -21.71 -13.91 1.12
CA GLN A 285 -20.43 -13.81 1.85
C GLN A 285 -20.06 -12.37 2.24
N ARG A 286 -20.73 -11.36 1.70
CA ARG A 286 -20.37 -9.93 1.83
C ARG A 286 -21.58 -8.99 1.72
N ASP A 287 -22.79 -9.52 1.82
CA ASP A 287 -24.02 -8.74 1.66
C ASP A 287 -24.23 -7.85 2.88
N LEU A 288 -24.02 -6.54 2.72
CA LEU A 288 -24.23 -5.56 3.78
C LEU A 288 -25.68 -5.10 3.89
N THR A 289 -26.54 -5.44 2.92
CA THR A 289 -27.95 -5.02 2.93
C THR A 289 -28.79 -5.75 3.96
N VAL A 290 -28.23 -6.78 4.60
CA VAL A 290 -28.84 -7.52 5.72
C VAL A 290 -28.64 -6.84 7.07
N LEU A 291 -27.83 -5.77 7.14
CA LEU A 291 -27.54 -5.05 8.37
C LEU A 291 -28.63 -3.99 8.62
N GLU A 292 -29.21 -4.01 9.82
CA GLU A 292 -30.17 -3.02 10.28
C GLU A 292 -29.52 -2.07 11.30
N THR A 293 -30.04 -0.85 11.39
CA THR A 293 -29.54 0.13 12.37
C THR A 293 -29.73 -0.41 13.79
N GLY A 294 -28.64 -0.47 14.56
CA GLY A 294 -28.61 -1.08 15.90
C GLY A 294 -27.99 -2.48 15.96
N ASP A 295 -27.71 -3.12 14.82
CA ASP A 295 -27.00 -4.41 14.79
C ASP A 295 -25.57 -4.29 15.29
N ILE A 296 -25.05 -5.37 15.90
CA ILE A 296 -23.73 -5.40 16.51
C ILE A 296 -22.75 -6.23 15.67
N ILE A 297 -21.58 -5.67 15.38
CA ILE A 297 -20.57 -6.27 14.51
C ILE A 297 -19.24 -6.46 15.23
N PHE A 298 -18.66 -7.65 15.19
CA PHE A 298 -17.31 -7.93 15.72
C PHE A 298 -16.26 -7.93 14.61
N HIS A 299 -15.18 -7.17 14.81
CA HIS A 299 -14.11 -7.04 13.83
C HIS A 299 -12.96 -8.00 14.13
N TYR A 300 -12.76 -8.97 13.25
CA TYR A 300 -11.72 -9.98 13.36
C TYR A 300 -10.57 -9.73 12.37
N THR A 301 -9.35 -9.66 12.90
CA THR A 301 -8.12 -9.54 12.11
C THR A 301 -6.90 -10.02 12.88
N ASN A 302 -5.83 -10.43 12.19
CA ASN A 302 -4.59 -10.92 12.82
C ASN A 302 -4.81 -11.99 13.91
N GLN A 303 -5.72 -12.93 13.65
CA GLN A 303 -6.09 -14.03 14.57
C GLN A 303 -6.74 -13.60 15.90
N ALA A 304 -7.31 -12.39 15.99
CA ALA A 304 -8.02 -11.91 17.17
C ALA A 304 -9.23 -11.04 16.81
N VAL A 305 -10.24 -11.00 17.68
CA VAL A 305 -11.29 -9.96 17.65
C VAL A 305 -10.73 -8.71 18.34
N ARG A 306 -10.85 -7.54 17.70
CA ARG A 306 -10.17 -6.30 18.14
C ARG A 306 -11.09 -5.13 18.40
N ALA A 307 -12.33 -5.18 17.91
CA ALA A 307 -13.33 -4.16 18.14
C ALA A 307 -14.72 -4.71 17.94
N CYS A 308 -15.68 -3.93 18.41
CA CYS A 308 -17.11 -4.14 18.24
C CYS A 308 -17.71 -2.84 17.74
N SER A 309 -18.62 -2.90 16.77
CA SER A 309 -19.27 -1.73 16.22
C SER A 309 -20.79 -1.86 16.22
N VAL A 310 -21.48 -0.73 16.25
CA VAL A 310 -22.95 -0.64 16.11
C VAL A 310 -23.27 -0.04 14.75
N VAL A 311 -24.18 -0.67 14.01
CA VAL A 311 -24.64 -0.15 12.71
C VAL A 311 -25.44 1.13 12.92
N THR A 312 -25.04 2.22 12.24
CA THR A 312 -25.64 3.55 12.43
C THR A 312 -26.49 4.02 11.24
N THR A 313 -26.32 3.39 10.07
CA THR A 313 -27.05 3.72 8.85
C THR A 313 -27.49 2.47 8.11
N GLU A 314 -28.60 2.53 7.38
CA GLU A 314 -28.95 1.50 6.40
C GLU A 314 -27.92 1.45 5.25
N ALA A 315 -27.80 0.29 4.61
CA ALA A 315 -26.89 0.09 3.48
C ALA A 315 -27.29 0.95 2.28
N ARG A 316 -26.37 1.79 1.83
CA ARG A 316 -26.57 2.68 0.66
C ARG A 316 -25.53 2.43 -0.41
N LEU A 317 -25.92 2.59 -1.67
CA LEU A 317 -24.97 2.57 -2.78
C LEU A 317 -24.16 3.87 -2.80
N THR A 318 -22.85 3.76 -2.96
CA THR A 318 -21.93 4.89 -3.03
C THR A 318 -20.86 4.59 -4.09
N GLU A 319 -20.55 5.59 -4.90
CA GLU A 319 -19.52 5.51 -5.93
C GLU A 319 -18.14 5.81 -5.33
N MET A 320 -17.17 4.94 -5.57
CA MET A 320 -15.78 5.07 -5.08
C MET A 320 -14.80 4.65 -6.18
N GLU A 321 -13.50 4.98 -6.04
CA GLU A 321 -12.45 4.45 -6.93
C GLU A 321 -12.53 2.91 -6.99
N GLY A 322 -12.88 2.38 -8.17
CA GLY A 322 -13.07 0.95 -8.41
C GLY A 322 -14.51 0.47 -8.53
N GLY A 323 -15.51 1.37 -8.52
CA GLY A 323 -16.91 1.07 -8.87
C GLY A 323 -17.94 1.44 -7.80
N GLU A 324 -19.17 0.96 -7.96
CA GLU A 324 -20.25 1.13 -6.97
C GLU A 324 -20.10 0.13 -5.81
N TYR A 325 -20.27 0.61 -4.58
CA TYR A 325 -20.24 -0.21 -3.37
C TYR A 325 -21.47 0.08 -2.51
N TYR A 326 -22.05 -0.96 -1.91
CA TYR A 326 -22.89 -0.85 -0.73
C TYR A 326 -22.03 -0.43 0.44
N ARG A 327 -22.41 0.64 1.13
CA ARG A 327 -21.73 1.18 2.31
C ARG A 327 -22.70 1.24 3.49
N VAL A 328 -22.20 0.86 4.66
CA VAL A 328 -22.87 0.96 5.95
C VAL A 328 -21.93 1.67 6.92
N ASP A 329 -22.34 2.76 7.54
CA ASP A 329 -21.54 3.43 8.58
C ASP A 329 -21.75 2.76 9.94
N VAL A 330 -20.67 2.61 10.71
CA VAL A 330 -20.64 1.84 11.97
C VAL A 330 -19.85 2.59 13.05
N ASP A 331 -20.44 2.78 14.23
CA ASP A 331 -19.74 3.40 15.37
C ASP A 331 -18.86 2.34 16.05
N THR A 332 -17.54 2.54 16.06
CA THR A 332 -16.56 1.49 16.38
C THR A 332 -15.90 1.66 17.74
N THR A 333 -16.19 0.73 18.66
CA THR A 333 -15.51 0.64 19.96
C THR A 333 -14.34 -0.35 19.90
N ARG A 334 -13.11 0.16 20.04
CA ARG A 334 -11.90 -0.67 20.11
C ARG A 334 -11.79 -1.39 21.46
N LEU A 335 -11.35 -2.65 21.41
CA LEU A 335 -11.04 -3.41 22.62
C LEU A 335 -9.66 -3.03 23.15
N ASP A 336 -9.57 -2.73 24.44
CA ASP A 336 -8.30 -2.46 25.12
C ASP A 336 -7.34 -3.67 25.05
N GLU A 337 -7.90 -4.88 25.13
CA GLU A 337 -7.18 -6.14 24.95
C GLU A 337 -7.82 -6.96 23.81
N PRO A 338 -7.08 -7.27 22.72
CA PRO A 338 -7.56 -8.15 21.65
C PRO A 338 -7.92 -9.55 22.16
N LEU A 339 -9.07 -10.09 21.75
CA LEU A 339 -9.49 -11.44 22.11
C LEU A 339 -8.93 -12.46 21.09
N PRO A 340 -7.91 -13.27 21.46
CA PRO A 340 -7.28 -14.19 20.51
C PRO A 340 -8.25 -15.32 20.13
N LEU A 341 -8.30 -15.70 18.85
CA LEU A 341 -9.18 -16.79 18.39
C LEU A 341 -8.91 -18.11 19.11
N VAL A 342 -7.66 -18.35 19.52
CA VAL A 342 -7.26 -19.54 20.26
C VAL A 342 -8.04 -19.69 21.57
N GLU A 343 -8.41 -18.57 22.20
CA GLU A 343 -9.16 -18.54 23.46
C GLU A 343 -10.68 -18.63 23.23
N LEU A 344 -11.17 -18.12 22.09
CA LEU A 344 -12.59 -18.11 21.74
C LEU A 344 -13.06 -19.40 21.05
N ARG A 345 -12.15 -20.14 20.40
CA ARG A 345 -12.47 -21.25 19.50
C ARG A 345 -13.29 -22.36 20.16
N GLU A 346 -12.96 -22.73 21.41
CA GLU A 346 -13.64 -23.84 22.10
C GLU A 346 -15.12 -23.52 22.33
N GLU A 347 -15.43 -22.31 22.80
CA GLU A 347 -16.81 -21.90 23.10
C GLU A 347 -17.61 -21.56 21.84
N LEU A 348 -17.00 -20.87 20.85
CA LEU A 348 -17.67 -20.57 19.58
C LEU A 348 -17.97 -21.81 18.74
N GLN A 349 -17.34 -22.95 19.01
CA GLN A 349 -17.65 -24.24 18.38
C GLN A 349 -18.60 -25.12 19.20
N ASN A 350 -18.94 -24.73 20.43
CA ASN A 350 -19.89 -25.44 21.26
C ASN A 350 -21.23 -25.54 20.52
N SER A 351 -21.81 -26.73 20.45
CA SER A 351 -23.06 -26.98 19.73
C SER A 351 -24.24 -26.16 20.27
N GLU A 352 -24.21 -25.78 21.55
CA GLU A 352 -25.24 -24.94 22.17
C GLU A 352 -25.10 -23.45 21.77
N VAL A 353 -23.87 -23.01 21.49
CA VAL A 353 -23.55 -21.63 21.09
C VAL A 353 -23.70 -21.46 19.58
N ARG A 354 -23.17 -22.38 18.76
CA ARG A 354 -23.17 -22.27 17.30
C ARG A 354 -24.54 -22.43 16.64
N GLN A 355 -25.44 -23.21 17.24
CA GLN A 355 -26.79 -23.54 16.73
C GLN A 355 -26.88 -23.69 15.20
N GLU A 356 -26.22 -24.69 14.60
CA GLU A 356 -26.22 -25.05 13.15
C GLU A 356 -26.65 -23.92 12.16
N GLN A 357 -26.00 -22.75 12.18
CA GLN A 357 -26.26 -21.67 11.22
C GLN A 357 -25.51 -21.88 9.90
N GLU A 358 -26.17 -21.60 8.77
CA GLU A 358 -25.60 -21.74 7.41
C GLU A 358 -24.46 -20.74 7.13
N ARG A 359 -24.39 -19.62 7.86
CA ARG A 359 -23.45 -18.50 7.62
C ARG A 359 -22.59 -18.14 8.86
N TYR A 360 -22.18 -19.16 9.61
CA TYR A 360 -21.38 -18.99 10.84
C TYR A 360 -19.87 -18.80 10.56
N PRO A 361 -19.13 -17.95 11.31
CA PRO A 361 -17.74 -17.61 11.00
C PRO A 361 -16.72 -18.75 11.12
N LEU A 362 -17.07 -19.87 11.76
CA LEU A 362 -16.18 -21.04 11.94
C LEU A 362 -16.67 -22.30 11.22
N ASP A 363 -15.77 -22.96 10.50
CA ASP A 363 -16.02 -24.25 9.86
C ASP A 363 -16.10 -25.40 10.90
N LYS A 364 -16.36 -26.62 10.42
CA LYS A 364 -16.42 -27.83 11.27
C LYS A 364 -15.09 -28.18 11.97
N ASN A 365 -13.97 -27.61 11.51
CA ASN A 365 -12.63 -27.82 12.05
C ASN A 365 -12.17 -26.63 12.93
N GLY A 366 -13.00 -25.59 13.08
CA GLY A 366 -12.72 -24.39 13.88
C GLY A 366 -11.89 -23.34 13.16
N ASN A 367 -11.74 -23.46 11.84
CA ASN A 367 -11.07 -22.45 11.02
C ASN A 367 -12.07 -21.37 10.60
N VAL A 368 -11.59 -20.14 10.52
CA VAL A 368 -12.39 -19.01 10.02
C VAL A 368 -12.66 -19.20 8.54
N ILE A 369 -13.92 -19.07 8.13
CA ILE A 369 -14.33 -19.20 6.73
C ILE A 369 -13.98 -17.93 5.94
N GLN A 370 -13.72 -18.07 4.63
CA GLN A 370 -13.41 -16.93 3.75
C GLN A 370 -14.68 -16.19 3.29
N ALA A 371 -15.42 -15.65 4.27
CA ALA A 371 -16.52 -14.72 4.04
C ALA A 371 -16.20 -13.39 4.72
N TYR A 372 -16.57 -12.27 4.10
CA TYR A 372 -16.34 -10.93 4.62
C TYR A 372 -17.27 -10.63 5.79
N LEU A 373 -18.58 -10.92 5.65
CA LEU A 373 -19.60 -10.79 6.69
C LEU A 373 -20.21 -12.16 7.00
N CYS A 374 -20.27 -12.51 8.29
CA CYS A 374 -20.88 -13.75 8.80
C CYS A 374 -21.91 -13.42 9.88
N HIS A 375 -22.91 -14.28 10.04
CA HIS A 375 -23.90 -14.16 11.10
C HIS A 375 -23.42 -14.89 12.36
N LEU A 376 -23.65 -14.30 13.53
CA LEU A 376 -23.44 -14.90 14.83
C LEU A 376 -24.78 -15.23 15.47
N THR A 377 -24.84 -16.33 16.19
CA THR A 377 -25.99 -16.60 17.05
C THR A 377 -26.05 -15.56 18.18
N PRO A 378 -27.24 -15.25 18.71
CA PRO A 378 -27.38 -14.40 19.88
C PRO A 378 -26.56 -14.87 21.07
N GLU A 379 -26.36 -16.17 21.23
CA GLU A 379 -25.52 -16.76 22.28
C GLU A 379 -24.03 -16.48 22.05
N ALA A 380 -23.55 -16.60 20.80
CA ALA A 380 -22.16 -16.29 20.45
C ALA A 380 -21.86 -14.80 20.59
N GLY A 381 -22.78 -13.93 20.15
CA GLY A 381 -22.65 -12.47 20.29
C GLY A 381 -22.57 -12.03 21.75
N ARG A 382 -23.46 -12.53 22.61
CA ARG A 382 -23.43 -12.24 24.05
C ARG A 382 -22.16 -12.75 24.74
N TYR A 383 -21.69 -13.94 24.38
CA TYR A 383 -20.43 -14.48 24.89
C TYR A 383 -19.24 -13.58 24.54
N LEU A 384 -19.18 -13.07 23.30
CA LEU A 384 -18.12 -12.16 22.87
C LEU A 384 -18.18 -10.81 23.61
N LEU A 385 -19.38 -10.23 23.81
CA LEU A 385 -19.54 -9.00 24.60
C LEU A 385 -19.08 -9.18 26.06
N GLU A 386 -19.48 -10.29 26.70
CA GLU A 386 -19.08 -10.59 28.08
C GLU A 386 -17.57 -10.80 28.20
N THR A 387 -16.98 -11.55 27.26
CA THR A 387 -15.53 -11.81 27.22
C THR A 387 -14.73 -10.53 26.94
N ALA A 388 -15.26 -9.64 26.10
CA ALA A 388 -14.69 -8.32 25.80
C ALA A 388 -14.83 -7.31 26.95
N GLY A 389 -15.62 -7.62 27.99
CA GLY A 389 -15.92 -6.67 29.07
C GLY A 389 -16.80 -5.49 28.65
N ILE A 390 -17.50 -5.58 27.51
CA ILE A 390 -18.37 -4.51 27.01
C ILE A 390 -19.77 -4.66 27.62
N ASN A 391 -20.24 -3.63 28.31
CA ASN A 391 -21.60 -3.59 28.85
C ASN A 391 -22.57 -3.11 27.77
N THR A 392 -23.58 -3.92 27.42
CA THR A 392 -24.61 -3.60 26.40
C THR A 392 -25.38 -2.31 26.69
N SER A 393 -25.52 -1.93 27.96
CA SER A 393 -26.13 -0.65 28.35
C SER A 393 -25.29 0.59 28.01
N ASN A 394 -24.02 0.41 27.62
CA ASN A 394 -23.19 1.47 27.02
C ASN A 394 -23.26 1.47 25.49
N LEU A 395 -23.72 0.38 24.87
CA LEU A 395 -23.89 0.24 23.41
C LEU A 395 -25.27 0.72 22.94
N VAL A 396 -26.28 0.65 23.81
CA VAL A 396 -27.67 1.05 23.52
C VAL A 396 -28.10 2.13 24.53
N ALA A 397 -28.17 3.36 24.03
CA ALA A 397 -28.61 4.60 24.68
C ALA A 397 -27.65 5.29 25.67
N SER A 398 -26.82 6.17 25.11
CA SER A 398 -27.02 7.61 25.32
C SER A 398 -26.89 8.28 23.96
N PRO A 399 -27.82 9.15 23.52
CA PRO A 399 -27.54 10.00 22.38
C PRO A 399 -26.32 10.83 22.77
N SER A 400 -25.17 10.57 22.15
CA SER A 400 -24.24 11.68 21.93
C SER A 400 -25.04 12.69 21.12
N GLU A 401 -25.05 13.92 21.62
CA GLU A 401 -25.89 15.03 21.18
C GLU A 401 -26.07 15.02 19.66
N ALA A 402 -27.31 14.83 19.19
CA ALA A 402 -27.62 15.06 17.78
C ALA A 402 -27.13 16.46 17.46
N THR A 403 -25.99 16.53 16.78
CA THR A 403 -25.29 17.78 16.50
C THR A 403 -26.22 18.58 15.61
N ASN A 404 -26.74 19.69 16.13
CA ASN A 404 -27.56 20.57 15.32
C ASN A 404 -26.64 21.44 14.47
N TYR A 405 -27.13 21.78 13.28
CA TYR A 405 -26.39 22.59 12.32
C TYR A 405 -27.05 23.96 12.21
N PHE A 406 -26.23 25.01 12.22
CA PHE A 406 -26.72 26.38 12.15
C PHE A 406 -25.97 27.24 11.14
N TRP A 407 -26.62 28.30 10.73
CA TRP A 407 -26.06 29.40 9.95
C TRP A 407 -26.15 30.68 10.77
N ALA A 408 -25.00 31.32 11.03
CA ALA A 408 -24.91 32.56 11.77
C ALA A 408 -24.56 33.73 10.85
N THR A 409 -25.32 34.83 10.94
CA THR A 409 -25.11 36.01 10.08
C THR A 409 -24.24 37.05 10.77
N ALA A 410 -23.04 37.23 10.23
CA ALA A 410 -22.13 38.31 10.58
C ALA A 410 -22.45 39.58 9.76
N ASN A 411 -22.41 40.73 10.41
CA ASN A 411 -22.55 42.03 9.75
C ASN A 411 -21.22 42.77 9.88
N PRO A 412 -20.43 42.88 8.80
CA PRO A 412 -19.11 43.53 8.83
C PRO A 412 -19.12 44.98 9.33
N SER A 413 -20.28 45.65 9.40
CA SER A 413 -20.41 46.98 10.02
C SER A 413 -20.47 46.94 11.56
N ILE A 414 -20.61 45.76 12.15
CA ILE A 414 -20.72 45.49 13.59
C ILE A 414 -19.52 44.66 14.05
N TRP A 415 -19.20 43.58 13.33
CA TRP A 415 -18.02 42.72 13.50
C TRP A 415 -17.83 41.85 12.25
N SER A 416 -16.61 41.40 11.98
CA SER A 416 -16.29 40.45 10.89
C SER A 416 -15.54 39.23 11.41
N VAL A 417 -15.52 38.15 10.64
CA VAL A 417 -14.84 36.90 11.03
C VAL A 417 -13.33 37.12 11.22
N ASP A 418 -12.74 38.10 10.54
CA ASP A 418 -11.35 38.55 10.77
C ASP A 418 -11.07 38.93 12.24
N ASP A 419 -12.08 39.40 12.98
CA ASP A 419 -11.94 39.82 14.38
C ASP A 419 -11.82 38.64 15.35
N ILE A 420 -12.18 37.41 14.93
CA ILE A 420 -12.16 36.18 15.74
C ILE A 420 -11.23 35.08 15.19
N ALA A 421 -10.50 35.38 14.11
CA ALA A 421 -9.65 34.41 13.40
C ALA A 421 -8.43 33.90 14.21
N ASP A 422 -8.18 34.43 15.41
CA ASP A 422 -7.17 33.95 16.36
C ASP A 422 -7.70 32.84 17.30
N GLY A 423 -8.89 32.32 17.04
CA GLY A 423 -9.57 31.31 17.85
C GLY A 423 -10.48 31.90 18.95
N SER A 424 -10.77 33.20 18.89
CA SER A 424 -11.66 33.89 19.82
C SER A 424 -13.14 33.52 19.61
N GLU A 425 -13.99 33.82 20.59
CA GLU A 425 -15.43 33.55 20.56
C GLU A 425 -16.27 34.79 20.23
N ILE A 426 -17.45 34.58 19.63
CA ILE A 426 -18.46 35.61 19.41
C ILE A 426 -19.79 35.25 20.09
N PHE A 427 -20.47 36.24 20.66
CA PHE A 427 -21.76 36.06 21.33
C PHE A 427 -22.94 36.58 20.50
N TYR A 428 -23.92 35.72 20.25
CA TYR A 428 -25.17 36.04 19.57
C TYR A 428 -26.34 36.11 20.56
N ASN A 429 -26.81 37.33 20.83
CA ASN A 429 -27.94 37.59 21.72
C ASN A 429 -29.29 37.23 21.08
N ALA A 430 -30.14 36.51 21.82
CA ALA A 430 -31.49 36.08 21.38
C ALA A 430 -32.55 37.22 21.43
N TYR A 431 -32.24 38.36 22.05
CA TYR A 431 -33.09 39.55 22.13
C TYR A 431 -32.47 40.74 21.38
N ASN A 432 -33.31 41.64 20.88
CA ASN A 432 -32.87 42.91 20.31
C ASN A 432 -32.65 43.99 21.37
N GLU A 433 -32.04 45.12 21.00
CA GLU A 433 -31.77 46.26 21.90
C GLU A 433 -33.03 46.86 22.59
N LYS A 434 -34.23 46.52 22.10
CA LYS A 434 -35.52 46.93 22.67
C LYS A 434 -36.16 45.85 23.56
N GLY A 435 -35.44 44.77 23.87
CA GLY A 435 -35.90 43.67 24.73
C GLY A 435 -36.90 42.71 24.08
N ASN A 436 -37.09 42.77 22.75
CA ASN A 436 -37.98 41.84 22.04
C ASN A 436 -37.19 40.66 21.50
N LYS A 437 -37.79 39.47 21.49
CA LYS A 437 -37.21 38.26 20.89
C LYS A 437 -36.83 38.51 19.42
N LYS A 438 -35.63 38.11 19.03
CA LYS A 438 -35.22 38.12 17.61
C LYS A 438 -36.03 37.10 16.80
N ARG A 439 -36.07 37.26 15.48
CA ARG A 439 -36.70 36.29 14.57
C ARG A 439 -36.00 34.94 14.71
N LEU A 440 -36.76 33.85 14.55
CA LEU A 440 -36.28 32.47 14.71
C LEU A 440 -35.68 32.20 16.11
N PHE A 441 -36.33 32.73 17.15
CA PHE A 441 -35.93 32.54 18.55
C PHE A 441 -35.77 31.07 18.96
N ASP A 442 -36.51 30.17 18.31
CA ASP A 442 -36.45 28.74 18.61
C ASP A 442 -35.10 28.11 18.22
N ALA A 443 -34.36 28.68 17.25
CA ALA A 443 -33.00 28.25 16.93
C ALA A 443 -32.02 28.47 18.10
N PHE A 444 -32.21 29.55 18.87
CA PHE A 444 -31.43 29.82 20.09
C PHE A 444 -31.83 28.89 21.25
N ARG A 445 -32.99 28.23 21.17
CA ARG A 445 -33.45 27.27 22.18
C ARG A 445 -33.03 25.84 21.86
N SER A 446 -32.88 25.52 20.59
CA SER A 446 -32.43 24.19 20.15
C SER A 446 -30.92 24.05 20.17
N ALA A 447 -30.16 25.14 20.14
CA ALA A 447 -28.71 25.11 20.21
C ALA A 447 -28.20 24.51 21.54
N ALA A 448 -27.17 23.69 21.45
CA ALA A 448 -26.41 23.06 22.52
C ALA A 448 -24.89 23.25 22.26
N PRO A 449 -24.05 23.22 23.31
CA PRO A 449 -22.60 23.16 23.11
C PRO A 449 -22.22 21.96 22.22
N GLY A 450 -21.28 22.14 21.29
CA GLY A 450 -20.92 21.12 20.30
C GLY A 450 -21.64 21.23 18.96
N ASP A 451 -22.73 22.01 18.88
CA ASP A 451 -23.45 22.25 17.61
C ASP A 451 -22.58 23.02 16.59
N ARG A 452 -22.72 22.69 15.31
CA ARG A 452 -21.90 23.23 14.21
C ARG A 452 -22.53 24.45 13.58
N VAL A 453 -21.72 25.43 13.21
CA VAL A 453 -22.19 26.74 12.72
C VAL A 453 -21.38 27.20 11.51
N LEU A 454 -22.05 27.60 10.42
CA LEU A 454 -21.45 28.34 9.30
C LEU A 454 -21.61 29.86 9.49
N PHE A 455 -20.54 30.63 9.28
CA PHE A 455 -20.55 32.08 9.32
C PHE A 455 -20.76 32.69 7.94
N TYR A 456 -21.90 33.35 7.77
CA TYR A 456 -22.21 34.16 6.59
C TYR A 456 -21.96 35.64 6.86
N GLU A 457 -21.03 36.25 6.12
CA GLU A 457 -20.87 37.69 6.14
C GLU A 457 -21.84 38.35 5.18
N SER A 458 -22.66 39.25 5.72
CA SER A 458 -23.63 40.03 4.94
C SER A 458 -22.95 41.16 4.14
N THR A 459 -23.62 42.29 3.88
CA THR A 459 -23.08 43.31 2.96
C THR A 459 -21.83 43.98 3.56
N PRO A 460 -20.72 44.14 2.80
CA PRO A 460 -20.58 43.97 1.34
C PRO A 460 -20.14 42.59 0.84
N VAL A 461 -19.75 41.67 1.73
CA VAL A 461 -19.11 40.38 1.40
C VAL A 461 -20.09 39.40 0.78
N LYS A 462 -21.26 39.21 1.41
CA LYS A 462 -22.34 38.32 0.95
C LYS A 462 -21.86 36.89 0.62
N ALA A 463 -21.13 36.26 1.53
CA ALA A 463 -20.59 34.91 1.36
C ALA A 463 -20.49 34.17 2.71
N ILE A 464 -20.47 32.83 2.66
CA ILE A 464 -19.99 32.00 3.77
C ILE A 464 -18.47 32.06 3.77
N VAL A 465 -17.84 32.27 4.94
CA VAL A 465 -16.39 32.54 5.03
C VAL A 465 -15.67 31.75 6.13
N ALA A 466 -16.40 31.05 7.00
CA ALA A 466 -15.84 30.27 8.09
C ALA A 466 -16.86 29.30 8.69
N GLU A 467 -16.36 28.33 9.45
CA GLU A 467 -17.16 27.51 10.37
C GLU A 467 -16.71 27.68 11.82
N GLY A 468 -17.59 27.32 12.73
CA GLY A 468 -17.37 27.36 14.16
C GLY A 468 -18.26 26.39 14.91
N THR A 469 -17.97 26.25 16.20
CA THR A 469 -18.70 25.36 17.11
C THR A 469 -19.32 26.17 18.24
N VAL A 470 -20.55 25.86 18.62
CA VAL A 470 -21.19 26.48 19.79
C VAL A 470 -20.43 26.05 21.04
N SER A 471 -19.82 27.00 21.76
CA SER A 471 -19.05 26.72 22.97
C SER A 471 -19.88 26.83 24.25
N GLU A 472 -20.88 27.71 24.26
CA GLU A 472 -21.75 27.94 25.42
C GLU A 472 -23.15 28.40 24.99
N VAL A 473 -24.18 27.92 25.70
CA VAL A 473 -25.57 28.37 25.54
C VAL A 473 -26.06 28.96 26.85
N ILE A 474 -26.52 30.21 26.82
CA ILE A 474 -27.03 30.93 27.99
C ILE A 474 -28.57 30.93 27.91
N PRO A 475 -29.28 30.09 28.70
CA PRO A 475 -30.73 29.93 28.59
C PRO A 475 -31.50 31.11 29.21
N PRO A 476 -32.76 31.36 28.78
CA PRO A 476 -33.65 32.30 29.46
C PRO A 476 -34.11 31.71 30.81
N GLU A 477 -34.08 32.51 31.88
CA GLU A 477 -34.61 32.10 33.20
C GLU A 477 -36.08 31.67 33.09
N ARG A 478 -36.42 30.54 33.74
CA ARG A 478 -37.74 29.89 33.65
C ARG A 478 -38.83 30.73 34.30
N ASP A 479 -39.94 30.96 33.58
CA ASP A 479 -41.18 31.53 34.12
C ASP A 479 -41.67 30.74 35.34
N HIS A 480 -41.62 31.36 36.52
CA HIS A 480 -42.29 30.85 37.72
C HIS A 480 -43.81 30.95 37.58
N GLN A 481 -44.50 29.84 37.31
CA GLN A 481 -45.94 29.70 37.57
C GLN A 481 -46.23 28.65 38.65
N GLY A 482 -46.65 29.12 39.82
CA GLY A 482 -47.85 28.60 40.49
C GLY A 482 -47.71 27.51 41.56
N GLY A 483 -47.01 27.80 42.66
CA GLY A 483 -47.21 27.11 43.95
C GLY A 483 -48.01 27.99 44.93
N THR A 484 -49.18 27.52 45.37
CA THR A 484 -50.13 28.27 46.20
C THR A 484 -49.75 28.27 47.70
N THR A 485 -50.06 29.38 48.38
CA THR A 485 -50.18 29.61 49.86
C THR A 485 -48.86 29.58 50.67
N THR A 486 -48.52 30.54 51.54
CA THR A 486 -49.30 31.49 52.37
C THR A 486 -48.36 32.58 52.92
N ASP A 487 -48.88 33.80 53.06
CA ASP A 487 -48.52 34.90 54.00
C ASP A 487 -47.05 35.19 54.35
N GLU A 488 -46.52 36.32 53.87
CA GLU A 488 -46.28 37.55 54.68
C GLU A 488 -45.77 38.70 53.79
N GLN A 489 -46.14 39.93 54.16
CA GLN A 489 -45.91 41.20 53.45
C GLN A 489 -44.88 42.05 54.24
N PRO A 490 -44.44 43.23 53.73
CA PRO A 490 -43.27 43.47 52.88
C PRO A 490 -42.17 44.29 53.59
N GLU A 491 -40.92 44.28 53.12
CA GLU A 491 -40.04 45.47 53.21
C GLU A 491 -39.20 45.64 51.94
N THR A 492 -39.08 46.91 51.57
CA THR A 492 -38.61 47.50 50.32
C THR A 492 -37.09 47.61 50.25
N THR A 493 -36.52 47.34 49.07
CA THR A 493 -35.48 48.19 48.46
C THR A 493 -35.49 48.02 46.94
N ASP A 494 -35.68 49.14 46.23
CA ASP A 494 -35.41 49.30 44.80
C ASP A 494 -33.95 48.90 44.48
N SER A 495 -33.76 47.99 43.53
CA SER A 495 -33.04 48.24 42.26
C SER A 495 -32.45 46.96 41.64
N ASP A 496 -33.28 46.03 41.17
CA ASP A 496 -32.84 44.98 40.25
C ASP A 496 -33.67 45.09 38.95
N GLN A 497 -33.15 45.86 38.00
CA GLN A 497 -33.44 45.62 36.58
C GLN A 497 -32.50 44.49 36.17
N GLU A 498 -32.87 43.24 36.47
CA GLU A 498 -32.21 42.06 35.90
C GLU A 498 -32.39 42.10 34.38
N THR A 499 -31.25 42.18 33.68
CA THR A 499 -31.17 42.50 32.27
C THR A 499 -31.41 41.27 31.42
N THR A 500 -32.46 41.32 30.58
CA THR A 500 -32.75 40.36 29.50
C THR A 500 -31.68 40.35 28.38
N SER A 501 -30.46 40.84 28.64
CA SER A 501 -29.38 41.05 27.68
C SER A 501 -28.43 39.87 27.53
N ASP A 502 -28.48 38.88 28.42
CA ASP A 502 -27.41 37.88 28.52
C ASP A 502 -27.81 36.51 27.97
N VAL A 503 -29.03 36.36 27.43
CA VAL A 503 -29.54 35.12 26.83
C VAL A 503 -29.10 35.00 25.37
N GLY A 504 -28.42 33.92 24.99
CA GLY A 504 -27.86 33.75 23.66
C GLY A 504 -26.90 32.57 23.54
N VAL A 505 -26.17 32.50 22.43
CA VAL A 505 -25.16 31.45 22.17
C VAL A 505 -23.79 32.06 21.94
N ARG A 506 -22.75 31.44 22.49
CA ARG A 506 -21.35 31.71 22.15
C ARG A 506 -20.88 30.70 21.14
N ILE A 507 -20.18 31.20 20.13
CA ILE A 507 -19.69 30.39 19.00
C ILE A 507 -18.19 30.65 18.91
N GLN A 508 -17.41 29.59 19.03
CA GLN A 508 -15.98 29.59 18.85
C GLN A 508 -15.65 29.43 17.36
N PHE A 509 -14.66 30.18 16.88
CA PHE A 509 -14.14 30.01 15.53
C PHE A 509 -13.33 28.71 15.43
N ASP A 510 -13.60 27.91 14.40
CA ASP A 510 -12.85 26.66 14.15
C ASP A 510 -11.86 26.85 13.00
N ARG A 511 -12.35 27.14 11.79
CA ARG A 511 -11.52 27.37 10.59
C ARG A 511 -12.17 28.34 9.61
N ARG A 512 -11.35 28.88 8.69
CA ARG A 512 -11.85 29.61 7.52
C ARG A 512 -12.36 28.63 6.46
N ILE A 513 -13.30 29.11 5.66
CA ILE A 513 -13.79 28.46 4.46
C ILE A 513 -13.51 29.41 3.29
N GLU A 514 -13.11 28.87 2.13
CA GLU A 514 -13.07 29.66 0.90
C GLU A 514 -14.44 30.28 0.60
N SER A 515 -14.48 31.52 0.12
CA SER A 515 -15.71 32.30 0.13
C SER A 515 -16.78 31.72 -0.80
N ILE A 516 -17.81 31.07 -0.26
CA ILE A 516 -18.96 30.58 -1.01
C ILE A 516 -19.96 31.72 -1.17
N THR A 517 -20.13 32.25 -2.38
CA THR A 517 -20.88 33.49 -2.57
C THR A 517 -22.39 33.26 -2.49
N TRP A 518 -23.15 34.32 -2.21
CA TRP A 518 -24.61 34.29 -2.29
C TRP A 518 -25.14 33.86 -3.67
N GLY A 519 -24.36 34.05 -4.74
CA GLY A 519 -24.72 33.57 -6.07
C GLY A 519 -24.69 32.05 -6.15
N ASP A 520 -23.63 31.44 -5.62
CA ASP A 520 -23.39 29.99 -5.65
C ASP A 520 -24.44 29.24 -4.82
N LEU A 521 -24.74 29.77 -3.63
CA LEU A 521 -25.77 29.23 -2.73
C LEU A 521 -27.18 29.20 -3.35
N ASN A 522 -27.53 30.18 -4.19
CA ASN A 522 -28.84 30.21 -4.86
C ASN A 522 -28.87 29.37 -6.15
N ALA A 523 -27.73 28.85 -6.61
CA ALA A 523 -27.65 28.03 -7.80
C ALA A 523 -27.97 26.55 -7.52
N ILE A 524 -27.98 26.15 -6.25
CA ILE A 524 -28.18 24.77 -5.79
C ILE A 524 -29.67 24.50 -5.51
N PRO A 525 -30.33 23.61 -6.27
CA PRO A 525 -31.74 23.26 -6.08
C PRO A 525 -32.05 22.73 -4.67
N GLU A 526 -31.13 21.97 -4.07
CA GLU A 526 -31.26 21.33 -2.76
C GLU A 526 -31.33 22.36 -1.61
N LEU A 527 -30.87 23.60 -1.84
CA LEU A 527 -30.88 24.68 -0.86
C LEU A 527 -32.04 25.68 -1.07
N GLU A 528 -32.92 25.47 -2.06
CA GLU A 528 -34.01 26.41 -2.39
C GLU A 528 -34.97 26.62 -1.22
N ASP A 529 -35.24 25.56 -0.45
CA ASP A 529 -36.13 25.58 0.71
C ASP A 529 -35.43 25.91 2.04
N ALA A 530 -34.08 26.03 2.04
CA ALA A 530 -33.31 26.26 3.25
C ALA A 530 -33.70 27.60 3.92
N THR A 531 -33.87 27.58 5.25
CA THR A 531 -34.35 28.74 6.03
C THR A 531 -33.53 30.02 5.82
N PRO A 532 -32.18 29.98 5.75
CA PRO A 532 -31.37 31.16 5.45
C PRO A 532 -31.61 31.74 4.05
N ILE A 533 -31.85 30.87 3.06
CA ILE A 533 -32.02 31.25 1.65
C ILE A 533 -33.40 31.90 1.42
N THR A 534 -34.46 31.23 1.86
CA THR A 534 -35.85 31.72 1.75
C THR A 534 -36.08 33.07 2.44
N ASN A 535 -35.33 33.35 3.52
CA ASN A 535 -35.40 34.63 4.25
C ASN A 535 -34.35 35.66 3.82
N GLY A 536 -33.53 35.38 2.81
CA GLY A 536 -32.48 36.30 2.34
C GLY A 536 -31.44 36.64 3.41
N ALA A 537 -31.12 35.68 4.28
CA ALA A 537 -30.27 35.80 5.45
C ALA A 537 -30.64 36.98 6.38
N GLN A 538 -31.90 37.40 6.39
CA GLN A 538 -32.40 38.49 7.25
C GLN A 538 -32.71 37.98 8.67
N GLY A 539 -31.65 37.72 9.44
CA GLY A 539 -31.71 37.15 10.79
C GLY A 539 -30.32 37.10 11.42
N SER A 540 -30.19 36.42 12.57
CA SER A 540 -28.92 36.29 13.27
C SER A 540 -28.41 34.85 13.36
N LEU A 541 -29.31 33.90 13.60
CA LEU A 541 -29.02 32.46 13.66
C LEU A 541 -30.18 31.72 13.01
N PHE A 542 -29.88 30.76 12.16
CA PHE A 542 -30.85 29.96 11.41
C PHE A 542 -30.52 28.48 11.57
N PRO A 543 -31.51 27.59 11.74
CA PRO A 543 -31.25 26.16 11.69
C PRO A 543 -30.98 25.72 10.25
N LEU A 544 -30.12 24.72 10.11
CA LEU A 544 -29.88 23.95 8.89
C LEU A 544 -30.14 22.47 9.17
N THR A 545 -30.57 21.72 8.16
CA THR A 545 -30.46 20.26 8.22
C THR A 545 -28.99 19.84 8.03
N LYS A 546 -28.66 18.58 8.39
CA LYS A 546 -27.32 18.02 8.15
C LYS A 546 -26.97 18.08 6.67
N ASP A 547 -27.89 17.64 5.81
CA ASP A 547 -27.71 17.63 4.36
C ASP A 547 -27.51 19.05 3.79
N GLU A 548 -28.25 20.06 4.28
CA GLU A 548 -28.06 21.45 3.86
C GLU A 548 -26.68 21.99 4.28
N TYR A 549 -26.23 21.68 5.49
CA TYR A 549 -24.91 22.07 6.01
C TYR A 549 -23.78 21.43 5.19
N GLU A 550 -23.86 20.12 4.95
CA GLU A 550 -22.88 19.38 4.16
C GLU A 550 -22.89 19.81 2.69
N THR A 551 -24.07 20.09 2.13
CA THR A 551 -24.21 20.63 0.76
C THR A 551 -23.52 21.98 0.63
N ILE A 552 -23.65 22.87 1.62
CA ILE A 552 -22.97 24.16 1.60
C ILE A 552 -21.45 23.97 1.69
N LEU A 553 -20.96 23.09 2.58
CA LEU A 553 -19.52 22.80 2.67
C LEU A 553 -18.95 22.17 1.41
N ALA A 554 -19.73 21.35 0.70
CA ALA A 554 -19.32 20.76 -0.58
C ALA A 554 -19.13 21.79 -1.71
N LEU A 555 -19.58 23.04 -1.52
CA LEU A 555 -19.33 24.16 -2.45
C LEU A 555 -17.99 24.87 -2.20
N GLU A 556 -17.25 24.49 -1.16
CA GLU A 556 -15.86 24.90 -0.96
C GLU A 556 -15.03 24.28 -2.11
N GLU A 557 -14.82 25.04 -3.20
CA GLU A 557 -14.00 24.57 -4.32
C GLU A 557 -12.59 24.20 -3.82
N PRO A 558 -12.02 23.04 -4.21
CA PRO A 558 -10.66 22.69 -3.84
C PRO A 558 -9.67 23.63 -4.51
N ALA A 559 -8.64 24.04 -3.76
CA ALA A 559 -7.48 24.73 -4.28
C ALA A 559 -6.77 23.83 -5.30
N VAL A 560 -7.13 23.99 -6.58
CA VAL A 560 -6.65 23.25 -7.76
C VAL A 560 -7.07 21.77 -7.76
N ASP A 561 -7.98 21.39 -8.68
CA ASP A 561 -8.38 20.02 -9.05
C ASP A 561 -8.27 18.96 -7.92
N GLY A 562 -9.22 18.96 -6.97
CA GLY A 562 -9.42 17.83 -6.06
C GLY A 562 -8.37 17.63 -4.96
N VAL A 563 -7.45 18.58 -4.75
CA VAL A 563 -6.44 18.52 -3.67
C VAL A 563 -6.84 19.41 -2.49
N SER A 564 -6.80 18.87 -1.26
CA SER A 564 -7.11 19.66 -0.06
C SER A 564 -5.92 20.54 0.37
N GLN A 565 -6.21 21.70 0.97
CA GLN A 565 -5.18 22.59 1.52
C GLN A 565 -4.31 21.87 2.58
N GLU A 566 -4.90 21.00 3.38
CA GLU A 566 -4.17 20.18 4.34
C GLU A 566 -3.15 19.22 3.68
N ALA A 567 -3.45 18.72 2.47
CA ALA A 567 -2.50 17.90 1.72
C ALA A 567 -1.33 18.75 1.19
N LEU A 568 -1.61 19.98 0.75
CA LEU A 568 -0.60 20.95 0.33
C LEU A 568 0.32 21.32 1.48
N ASP A 569 -0.24 21.75 2.62
CA ASP A 569 0.52 22.17 3.80
C ASP A 569 1.42 21.03 4.32
N ARG A 570 0.89 19.80 4.38
CA ARG A 570 1.69 18.62 4.76
C ARG A 570 2.80 18.32 3.78
N PHE A 571 2.61 18.54 2.49
CA PHE A 571 3.65 18.31 1.49
C PHE A 571 4.71 19.42 1.54
N GLU A 572 4.30 20.69 1.67
CA GLU A 572 5.20 21.83 1.81
C GLU A 572 6.13 21.68 3.03
N GLN A 573 5.60 21.22 4.17
CA GLN A 573 6.40 20.92 5.37
C GLN A 573 7.59 20.00 5.06
N LYS A 574 7.41 19.01 4.17
CA LYS A 574 8.45 18.02 3.80
C LYS A 574 9.55 18.63 2.93
N LEU A 575 9.38 19.84 2.40
CA LEU A 575 10.38 20.47 1.53
C LEU A 575 11.56 21.06 2.31
N SER A 576 11.38 21.32 3.62
CA SER A 576 12.41 21.87 4.49
C SER A 576 13.22 20.78 5.20
N PRO A 577 14.57 20.74 5.11
CA PRO A 577 15.37 19.75 5.83
C PRO A 577 15.22 19.87 7.35
N PRO A 578 14.97 18.74 8.08
CA PRO A 578 14.83 18.77 9.53
C PRO A 578 16.16 19.08 10.20
N GLN A 579 16.10 19.82 11.32
CA GLN A 579 17.24 20.05 12.19
C GLN A 579 17.33 18.91 13.21
N ILE A 580 17.98 17.82 12.79
CA ILE A 580 18.11 16.63 13.62
C ILE A 580 19.27 16.79 14.59
N ASP A 581 18.97 16.62 15.87
CA ASP A 581 19.96 16.49 16.93
C ASP A 581 20.27 14.99 17.11
N ALA A 582 21.43 14.56 16.63
CA ALA A 582 21.80 13.16 16.63
C ALA A 582 22.05 12.67 18.06
N GLN A 583 21.12 11.89 18.62
CA GLN A 583 21.28 11.28 19.93
C GLN A 583 21.87 9.87 19.78
N ILE A 584 22.93 9.60 20.56
CA ILE A 584 23.48 8.25 20.66
C ILE A 584 22.76 7.56 21.81
N PRO A 585 22.11 6.40 21.58
CA PRO A 585 21.45 5.65 22.64
C PRO A 585 22.42 5.27 23.76
N GLU A 586 21.97 5.30 25.01
CA GLU A 586 22.75 4.87 26.18
C GLU A 586 23.22 3.40 26.09
N THR A 587 22.58 2.59 25.24
CA THR A 587 22.95 1.20 24.95
C THR A 587 24.10 1.06 23.95
N LEU A 588 24.64 2.16 23.45
CA LEU A 588 25.79 2.23 22.56
C LEU A 588 26.87 3.12 23.15
N TYR A 589 28.11 2.61 23.16
CA TYR A 589 29.27 3.37 23.58
C TYR A 589 30.20 3.67 22.39
N PHE A 590 30.61 4.93 22.28
CA PHE A 590 31.64 5.41 21.37
C PHE A 590 32.57 6.36 22.14
N GLU A 591 33.89 6.12 22.09
CA GLU A 591 34.88 6.92 22.83
C GLU A 591 34.86 8.42 22.49
N ASP A 592 34.42 8.77 21.28
CA ASP A 592 34.30 10.14 20.80
C ASP A 592 32.91 10.34 20.18
N ASP A 593 31.90 10.13 21.02
CA ASP A 593 30.48 10.28 20.72
C ASP A 593 30.17 11.69 20.18
N ALA A 594 30.75 12.73 20.77
CA ALA A 594 30.55 14.12 20.38
C ALA A 594 31.12 14.45 18.99
N ARG A 595 32.23 13.82 18.56
CA ARG A 595 32.66 13.93 17.16
C ARG A 595 31.66 13.24 16.24
N LEU A 596 31.25 12.03 16.59
CA LEU A 596 30.33 11.23 15.78
C LEU A 596 28.98 11.97 15.56
N GLN A 597 28.40 12.52 16.63
CA GLN A 597 27.20 13.35 16.57
C GLN A 597 27.40 14.55 15.64
N ARG A 598 28.47 15.33 15.83
CA ARG A 598 28.77 16.48 14.97
C ARG A 598 28.94 16.11 13.49
N GLU A 599 29.58 14.98 13.19
CA GLU A 599 29.73 14.49 11.82
C GLU A 599 28.39 14.09 11.21
N ILE A 600 27.53 13.40 11.97
CA ILE A 600 26.17 13.03 11.53
C ILE A 600 25.35 14.29 11.26
N GLU A 601 25.25 15.18 12.24
CA GLU A 601 24.47 16.42 12.11
C GLU A 601 24.97 17.30 10.95
N ALA A 602 26.29 17.47 10.80
CA ALA A 602 26.85 18.24 9.69
C ALA A 602 26.54 17.61 8.32
N SER A 603 26.50 16.27 8.25
CA SER A 603 26.11 15.55 7.03
C SER A 603 24.64 15.81 6.69
N LEU A 604 23.75 15.67 7.69
CA LEU A 604 22.31 15.86 7.50
C LEU A 604 21.96 17.31 7.12
N ARG A 605 22.54 18.29 7.83
CA ARG A 605 22.37 19.73 7.57
C ARG A 605 22.92 20.17 6.20
N SER A 606 23.91 19.46 5.67
CA SER A 606 24.49 19.77 4.35
C SER A 606 23.77 19.08 3.18
N GLY A 607 22.64 18.42 3.43
CA GLY A 607 21.89 17.72 2.39
C GLY A 607 22.48 16.37 1.98
N LYS A 608 23.52 15.89 2.68
CA LYS A 608 24.22 14.65 2.31
C LYS A 608 23.52 13.43 2.90
N HIS A 609 23.55 12.35 2.12
CA HIS A 609 23.30 11.01 2.60
C HIS A 609 24.49 10.50 3.43
N ILE A 610 24.31 9.46 4.23
CA ILE A 610 25.37 8.96 5.13
C ILE A 610 25.72 7.51 4.82
N ILE A 611 27.00 7.19 4.79
CA ILE A 611 27.50 5.80 4.85
C ILE A 611 28.35 5.64 6.11
N PHE A 612 27.86 4.83 7.05
CA PHE A 612 28.66 4.38 8.19
C PHE A 612 29.60 3.26 7.76
N THR A 613 30.90 3.51 7.86
CA THR A 613 31.94 2.52 7.54
C THR A 613 32.63 2.03 8.78
N GLY A 614 33.03 0.77 8.82
CA GLY A 614 33.91 0.28 9.88
C GLY A 614 33.96 -1.23 9.99
N PRO A 615 34.71 -1.74 10.98
CA PRO A 615 34.77 -3.16 11.29
C PRO A 615 33.38 -3.76 11.59
N PRO A 616 33.19 -5.07 11.42
CA PRO A 616 31.97 -5.74 11.83
C PRO A 616 31.79 -5.62 13.35
N GLY A 617 30.56 -5.43 13.80
CA GLY A 617 30.23 -5.40 15.23
C GLY A 617 30.49 -4.09 15.98
N THR A 618 30.74 -2.98 15.27
CA THR A 618 30.94 -1.65 15.88
C THR A 618 29.65 -0.85 16.11
N GLY A 619 28.46 -1.43 15.87
CA GLY A 619 27.18 -0.77 16.15
C GLY A 619 26.65 0.14 15.04
N LYS A 620 27.25 0.13 13.83
CA LYS A 620 26.85 0.93 12.66
C LYS A 620 25.34 0.88 12.37
N THR A 621 24.78 -0.32 12.34
CA THR A 621 23.36 -0.55 12.04
C THR A 621 22.45 -0.03 13.16
N LYS A 622 22.86 -0.19 14.42
CA LYS A 622 22.12 0.37 15.57
C LYS A 622 22.17 1.90 15.57
N LEU A 623 23.33 2.48 15.23
CA LEU A 623 23.50 3.92 15.08
C LEU A 623 22.65 4.48 13.94
N ALA A 624 22.62 3.81 12.77
CA ALA A 624 21.77 4.21 11.66
C ALA A 624 20.29 4.25 12.04
N LYS A 625 19.80 3.24 12.76
CA LYS A 625 18.43 3.20 13.29
C LYS A 625 18.18 4.34 14.26
N ALA A 626 19.06 4.56 15.25
CA ALA A 626 18.91 5.65 16.21
C ALA A 626 18.85 7.05 15.57
N VAL A 627 19.64 7.29 14.51
CA VAL A 627 19.59 8.55 13.76
C VAL A 627 18.26 8.70 13.04
N SER A 628 17.74 7.64 12.43
CA SER A 628 16.43 7.67 11.77
C SER A 628 15.27 7.78 12.77
N ASP A 629 15.35 7.12 13.93
CA ASP A 629 14.38 7.26 15.02
C ASP A 629 14.34 8.71 15.53
N GLY A 630 15.49 9.38 15.61
CA GLY A 630 15.55 10.81 15.90
C GLY A 630 14.93 11.68 14.79
N ALA A 631 15.05 11.25 13.53
CA ALA A 631 14.49 11.97 12.39
C ALA A 631 12.95 11.92 12.37
N THR A 632 12.33 10.80 12.76
CA THR A 632 10.87 10.64 12.77
C THR A 632 10.15 11.46 13.86
N ALA A 633 10.89 12.05 14.79
CA ALA A 633 10.35 13.03 15.74
C ALA A 633 10.01 14.39 15.10
N HIS A 634 10.36 14.58 13.82
CA HIS A 634 10.12 15.81 13.06
C HIS A 634 9.01 15.61 12.02
N GLU A 635 8.09 16.58 11.90
CA GLU A 635 6.92 16.53 10.99
C GLU A 635 7.31 16.33 9.51
N GLN A 636 8.53 16.72 9.14
CA GLN A 636 9.06 16.54 7.80
C GLN A 636 9.32 15.08 7.42
N VAL A 637 9.41 14.15 8.39
CA VAL A 637 9.80 12.75 8.17
C VAL A 637 8.70 11.82 8.70
N ASP A 638 7.98 11.14 7.81
CA ASP A 638 6.84 10.28 8.22
C ASP A 638 7.29 8.94 8.83
N GLY A 639 8.54 8.54 8.63
CA GLY A 639 9.03 7.22 9.04
C GLY A 639 10.41 6.90 8.48
N TYR A 640 10.81 5.64 8.60
CA TYR A 640 11.94 5.10 7.85
C TYR A 640 11.74 3.62 7.51
N ARG A 641 12.37 3.18 6.43
CA ARG A 641 12.44 1.79 6.01
C ARG A 641 13.82 1.22 6.27
N PHE A 642 13.88 -0.02 6.73
CA PHE A 642 15.13 -0.75 6.94
C PHE A 642 15.21 -1.95 6.01
N THR A 643 16.35 -2.12 5.35
CA THR A 643 16.63 -3.30 4.53
C THR A 643 18.10 -3.68 4.61
N THR A 644 18.43 -4.89 4.17
CA THR A 644 19.81 -5.38 4.03
C THR A 644 20.09 -5.68 2.56
N ALA A 645 21.18 -5.16 2.03
CA ALA A 645 21.57 -5.38 0.65
C ALA A 645 22.00 -6.83 0.40
N THR A 646 21.55 -7.39 -0.72
CA THR A 646 21.91 -8.74 -1.16
C THR A 646 22.50 -8.71 -2.58
N SER A 647 23.26 -9.74 -2.93
CA SER A 647 23.87 -9.85 -4.27
C SER A 647 22.85 -9.90 -5.41
N GLU A 648 21.64 -10.35 -5.10
CA GLU A 648 20.55 -10.55 -6.06
C GLU A 648 19.70 -9.31 -6.30
N TRP A 649 19.98 -8.19 -5.60
CA TRP A 649 19.21 -6.96 -5.78
C TRP A 649 19.25 -6.46 -7.22
N THR A 650 18.06 -6.15 -7.73
CA THR A 650 17.87 -5.54 -9.04
C THR A 650 17.05 -4.25 -8.92
N ALA A 651 16.92 -3.53 -10.05
CA ALA A 651 16.00 -2.39 -10.15
C ALA A 651 14.55 -2.79 -9.84
N PHE A 652 14.16 -4.04 -10.09
CA PHE A 652 12.85 -4.54 -9.73
C PHE A 652 12.64 -4.52 -8.21
N ASP A 653 13.60 -5.03 -7.42
CA ASP A 653 13.47 -5.14 -5.96
C ASP A 653 13.52 -3.79 -5.24
N THR A 654 14.16 -2.80 -5.87
CA THR A 654 14.45 -1.50 -5.28
C THR A 654 13.49 -0.44 -5.78
N ILE A 655 13.35 -0.27 -7.09
CA ILE A 655 12.44 0.72 -7.70
C ILE A 655 11.02 0.17 -7.71
N GLY A 656 10.84 -0.95 -8.39
CA GLY A 656 9.55 -1.54 -8.65
C GLY A 656 9.54 -2.25 -9.99
N GLY A 657 8.43 -2.92 -10.24
CA GLY A 657 8.19 -3.50 -11.55
C GLY A 657 6.85 -4.18 -11.60
N TYR A 658 6.59 -4.75 -12.77
CA TYR A 658 5.33 -5.40 -13.05
C TYR A 658 5.23 -6.75 -12.33
N VAL A 659 4.18 -6.90 -11.53
CA VAL A 659 3.81 -8.16 -10.88
C VAL A 659 2.44 -8.62 -11.35
N PRO A 660 2.19 -9.94 -11.41
CA PRO A 660 0.87 -10.46 -11.72
C PRO A 660 -0.15 -10.01 -10.66
N SER A 661 -1.30 -9.51 -11.11
CA SER A 661 -2.43 -9.17 -10.24
C SER A 661 -2.98 -10.43 -9.56
N THR A 662 -3.30 -10.36 -8.27
CA THR A 662 -3.93 -11.48 -7.55
C THR A 662 -5.43 -11.57 -7.79
N ASN A 663 -6.04 -10.49 -8.29
CA ASN A 663 -7.50 -10.35 -8.42
C ASN A 663 -8.05 -11.01 -9.68
N ASP A 664 -7.20 -11.22 -10.69
CA ASP A 664 -7.55 -11.81 -11.98
C ASP A 664 -6.84 -13.16 -12.23
N GLY A 665 -6.22 -13.74 -11.19
CA GLY A 665 -5.44 -14.97 -11.31
C GLY A 665 -4.09 -14.80 -12.01
N GLY A 666 -3.55 -13.58 -12.10
CA GLY A 666 -2.22 -13.27 -12.61
C GLY A 666 -2.17 -12.88 -14.09
N GLN A 667 -3.28 -12.40 -14.64
CA GLN A 667 -3.43 -12.09 -16.08
C GLN A 667 -2.96 -10.67 -16.42
N GLU A 668 -3.25 -9.70 -15.59
CA GLU A 668 -2.74 -8.34 -15.68
C GLU A 668 -1.45 -8.19 -14.89
N LEU A 669 -0.57 -7.38 -15.44
CA LEU A 669 0.66 -6.96 -14.80
C LEU A 669 0.43 -5.57 -14.20
N LEU A 670 0.41 -5.51 -12.88
CA LEU A 670 0.31 -4.25 -12.16
C LEU A 670 1.70 -3.78 -11.78
N PHE A 671 1.99 -2.50 -12.02
CA PHE A 671 3.22 -1.92 -11.51
C PHE A 671 3.16 -1.85 -9.98
N GLU A 672 4.02 -2.63 -9.33
CA GLU A 672 4.19 -2.60 -7.89
C GLU A 672 5.42 -1.76 -7.53
N PRO A 673 5.25 -0.62 -6.84
CA PRO A 673 6.35 0.15 -6.30
C PRO A 673 7.04 -0.69 -5.23
N ARG A 674 8.38 -0.65 -5.23
CA ARG A 674 9.18 -1.38 -4.24
C ARG A 674 9.89 -0.40 -3.33
N LEU A 675 11.00 -0.83 -2.73
CA LEU A 675 11.62 -0.24 -1.55
C LEU A 675 11.75 1.30 -1.62
N PHE A 676 12.31 1.83 -2.70
CA PHE A 676 12.56 3.27 -2.85
C PHE A 676 11.28 4.06 -3.12
N LEU A 677 10.46 3.61 -4.07
CA LEU A 677 9.24 4.33 -4.42
C LEU A 677 8.26 4.38 -3.23
N LYS A 678 8.18 3.30 -2.44
CA LYS A 678 7.39 3.26 -1.20
C LYS A 678 7.88 4.25 -0.12
N CYS A 679 9.09 4.80 -0.24
CA CYS A 679 9.57 5.85 0.65
C CYS A 679 8.95 7.23 0.34
N PHE A 680 8.42 7.41 -0.87
CA PHE A 680 7.94 8.69 -1.39
C PHE A 680 6.42 8.73 -1.55
N ARG A 681 5.80 7.58 -1.86
CA ARG A 681 4.34 7.47 -2.00
C ARG A 681 3.85 6.06 -1.70
N GLN A 682 2.74 6.00 -0.98
CA GLN A 682 1.89 4.81 -0.77
C GLN A 682 0.47 5.20 -1.19
N ASP A 683 -0.49 5.23 -0.26
CA ASP A 683 -1.82 5.79 -0.50
C ASP A 683 -1.81 7.33 -0.47
N ARG A 684 -0.75 7.92 0.11
CA ARG A 684 -0.47 9.36 0.12
C ARG A 684 1.01 9.63 -0.13
N ILE A 685 1.35 10.89 -0.34
CA ILE A 685 2.76 11.33 -0.29
C ILE A 685 3.29 11.13 1.13
N VAL A 686 4.41 10.43 1.20
CA VAL A 686 5.15 10.16 2.43
C VAL A 686 6.62 10.52 2.21
N ASN A 687 7.33 10.81 3.28
CA ASN A 687 8.75 11.09 3.28
C ASN A 687 9.44 10.19 4.30
N GLU A 688 9.55 8.92 3.96
CA GLU A 688 10.19 7.92 4.81
C GLU A 688 11.67 7.80 4.44
N TRP A 689 12.56 7.97 5.42
CA TRP A 689 13.98 7.76 5.19
C TRP A 689 14.29 6.29 4.87
N LEU A 690 15.45 6.03 4.25
CA LEU A 690 15.84 4.66 3.92
C LEU A 690 17.15 4.28 4.60
N ILE A 691 17.17 3.11 5.24
CA ILE A 691 18.37 2.47 5.80
C ILE A 691 18.73 1.24 4.97
N ILE A 692 19.94 1.21 4.43
CA ILE A 692 20.50 0.04 3.72
C ILE A 692 21.70 -0.51 4.50
N ASP A 693 21.50 -1.66 5.12
CA ASP A 693 22.56 -2.39 5.80
C ASP A 693 23.41 -3.18 4.79
N GLU A 694 24.73 -3.23 5.00
CA GLU A 694 25.68 -3.99 4.16
C GLU A 694 25.66 -3.62 2.67
N ILE A 695 25.58 -2.32 2.35
CA ILE A 695 25.38 -1.81 0.98
C ILE A 695 26.40 -2.34 -0.04
N ASN A 696 27.61 -2.69 0.40
CA ASN A 696 28.67 -3.29 -0.40
C ASN A 696 28.50 -4.79 -0.66
N ARG A 697 27.31 -5.35 -0.50
CA ARG A 697 26.98 -6.73 -0.88
C ARG A 697 26.17 -6.83 -2.17
N SER A 698 25.76 -5.68 -2.70
CA SER A 698 24.94 -5.55 -3.91
C SER A 698 25.66 -4.72 -4.96
N ASP A 699 25.41 -5.00 -6.25
CA ASP A 699 25.75 -4.11 -7.35
C ASP A 699 24.82 -2.89 -7.31
N ILE A 700 25.24 -1.86 -6.56
CA ILE A 700 24.39 -0.71 -6.29
C ILE A 700 24.08 0.09 -7.55
N ASP A 701 25.00 0.11 -8.52
CA ASP A 701 24.81 0.81 -9.79
C ASP A 701 23.68 0.14 -10.59
N LYS A 702 23.66 -1.20 -10.63
CA LYS A 702 22.58 -1.97 -11.26
C LYS A 702 21.27 -1.90 -10.48
N ALA A 703 21.33 -1.96 -9.15
CA ALA A 703 20.14 -1.99 -8.31
C ALA A 703 19.41 -0.63 -8.35
N PHE A 704 20.11 0.50 -8.21
CA PHE A 704 19.44 1.81 -8.14
C PHE A 704 18.94 2.29 -9.50
N GLY A 705 19.45 1.78 -10.62
CA GLY A 705 19.00 2.12 -11.97
C GLY A 705 18.91 3.63 -12.20
N GLN A 706 17.70 4.16 -12.38
CA GLN A 706 17.48 5.59 -12.65
C GLN A 706 17.43 6.49 -11.40
N LEU A 707 17.40 5.95 -10.17
CA LEU A 707 17.48 6.78 -8.94
C LEU A 707 18.75 7.63 -8.86
N PHE A 708 19.80 7.25 -9.59
CA PHE A 708 21.02 8.03 -9.69
C PHE A 708 20.79 9.48 -10.11
N SER A 709 19.84 9.72 -11.01
CA SER A 709 19.47 11.06 -11.48
C SER A 709 18.88 11.87 -10.33
N VAL A 710 17.95 11.27 -9.59
CA VAL A 710 17.20 11.92 -8.51
C VAL A 710 18.08 12.24 -7.30
N LEU A 711 19.00 11.33 -6.93
CA LEU A 711 20.00 11.63 -5.91
C LEU A 711 20.95 12.79 -6.33
N SER A 712 20.99 13.14 -7.61
CA SER A 712 21.74 14.31 -8.12
C SER A 712 20.91 15.60 -8.15
N GLY A 713 19.61 15.52 -7.84
CA GLY A 713 18.66 16.61 -7.93
C GLY A 713 17.89 16.69 -9.25
N ASP A 714 18.01 15.69 -10.12
CA ASP A 714 17.34 15.67 -11.44
C ASP A 714 16.14 14.70 -11.42
N SER A 715 14.97 15.17 -11.84
CA SER A 715 13.79 14.31 -12.06
C SER A 715 13.99 13.36 -13.24
N THR A 716 13.31 12.21 -13.24
CA THR A 716 13.43 11.20 -14.30
C THR A 716 12.14 10.38 -14.46
N GLU A 717 11.84 10.01 -15.71
CA GLU A 717 10.75 9.09 -16.04
C GLU A 717 11.23 7.64 -15.95
N LEU A 718 10.50 6.82 -15.20
CA LEU A 718 10.79 5.39 -15.12
C LEU A 718 10.18 4.64 -16.30
N PRO A 719 10.76 3.50 -16.70
CA PRO A 719 10.24 2.67 -17.79
C PRO A 719 9.02 1.83 -17.35
N TYR A 720 8.11 2.45 -16.60
CA TYR A 720 6.89 1.84 -16.07
C TYR A 720 5.72 2.80 -16.30
N GLU A 721 4.56 2.22 -16.60
CA GLU A 721 3.31 2.90 -16.87
C GLU A 721 2.19 2.28 -16.03
N ARG A 722 1.29 3.15 -15.55
CA ARG A 722 -0.04 2.79 -15.03
C ARG A 722 -1.10 3.53 -15.82
N GLU A 723 -1.78 4.51 -15.21
CA GLU A 723 -2.61 5.48 -15.93
C GLU A 723 -1.74 6.53 -16.62
N ARG A 724 -0.60 6.86 -16.01
CA ARG A 724 0.44 7.71 -16.55
C ARG A 724 1.81 7.03 -16.47
N THR A 725 2.81 7.63 -17.12
CA THR A 725 4.21 7.23 -16.93
C THR A 725 4.59 7.46 -15.47
N VAL A 726 5.27 6.48 -14.87
CA VAL A 726 5.74 6.59 -13.49
C VAL A 726 6.95 7.52 -13.45
N GLU A 727 6.87 8.55 -12.61
CA GLU A 727 7.89 9.59 -12.52
C GLU A 727 8.53 9.62 -11.14
N LEU A 728 9.85 9.81 -11.11
CA LEU A 728 10.59 10.16 -9.90
C LEU A 728 10.95 11.64 -9.99
N LEU A 729 10.37 12.46 -9.11
CA LEU A 729 10.46 13.91 -9.19
C LEU A 729 11.37 14.45 -8.08
N SER A 730 12.44 15.16 -8.45
CA SER A 730 13.23 15.91 -7.48
C SER A 730 12.53 17.24 -7.19
N VAL A 731 11.95 17.39 -6.00
CA VAL A 731 11.18 18.58 -5.63
C VAL A 731 12.08 19.58 -4.90
N SER A 732 11.97 20.86 -5.28
CA SER A 732 12.74 21.94 -4.64
C SER A 732 12.04 22.51 -3.42
N ASP A 733 12.79 23.18 -2.55
CA ASP A 733 12.27 23.93 -1.39
C ASP A 733 11.55 25.25 -1.76
N HIS A 734 11.40 25.52 -3.05
CA HIS A 734 10.71 26.68 -3.60
C HIS A 734 9.62 26.29 -4.60
N ALA A 735 9.18 25.03 -4.57
CA ALA A 735 8.06 24.56 -5.39
C ALA A 735 6.79 25.35 -5.05
N SER A 736 6.04 25.75 -6.08
CA SER A 736 4.78 26.48 -5.92
C SER A 736 3.63 25.55 -5.58
N ASP A 737 2.60 26.07 -4.93
CA ASP A 737 1.39 25.31 -4.56
C ASP A 737 0.76 24.60 -5.77
N GLY A 738 0.81 25.22 -6.96
CA GLY A 738 0.35 24.59 -8.20
C GLY A 738 1.15 23.36 -8.60
N GLU A 739 2.49 23.41 -8.49
CA GLU A 739 3.34 22.24 -8.75
C GLU A 739 3.11 21.14 -7.70
N LEU A 740 2.91 21.52 -6.44
CA LEU A 740 2.62 20.57 -5.37
C LEU A 740 1.25 19.90 -5.56
N ALA A 741 0.23 20.66 -5.96
CA ALA A 741 -1.10 20.14 -6.27
C ALA A 741 -1.06 19.14 -7.43
N GLU A 742 -0.36 19.47 -8.53
CA GLU A 742 -0.18 18.56 -9.67
C GLU A 742 0.49 17.25 -9.26
N ILE A 743 1.52 17.32 -8.41
CA ILE A 743 2.18 16.13 -7.88
C ILE A 743 1.23 15.34 -6.98
N ILE A 744 0.49 15.97 -6.07
CA ILE A 744 -0.46 15.28 -5.17
C ILE A 744 -1.50 14.53 -5.98
N ALA A 745 -2.12 15.20 -6.96
CA ALA A 745 -3.15 14.65 -7.83
C ALA A 745 -2.65 13.54 -8.78
N ASN A 746 -1.34 13.43 -9.01
CA ASN A 746 -0.76 12.38 -9.84
C ASN A 746 -0.30 11.17 -8.99
N PRO A 747 -1.03 10.04 -8.99
CA PRO A 747 -0.65 8.86 -8.21
C PRO A 747 0.63 8.18 -8.72
N ASP A 748 1.04 8.45 -9.96
CA ASP A 748 2.24 7.91 -10.58
C ASP A 748 3.48 8.82 -10.43
N ALA A 749 3.32 9.97 -9.77
CA ALA A 749 4.42 10.87 -9.42
C ALA A 749 4.98 10.58 -8.01
N PHE A 750 6.25 10.20 -7.93
CA PHE A 750 6.96 9.88 -6.69
C PHE A 750 7.92 11.04 -6.32
N PRO A 751 7.54 11.94 -5.41
CA PRO A 751 8.35 13.11 -5.08
C PRO A 751 9.46 12.79 -4.08
N VAL A 752 10.69 13.12 -4.45
CA VAL A 752 11.86 13.09 -3.57
C VAL A 752 12.10 14.50 -3.06
N THR A 753 11.91 14.67 -1.75
CA THR A 753 12.01 15.98 -1.10
C THR A 753 13.43 16.26 -0.60
N PRO A 754 13.82 17.54 -0.39
CA PRO A 754 15.11 17.91 0.19
C PRO A 754 15.32 17.45 1.63
N SER A 755 14.26 17.03 2.33
CA SER A 755 14.33 16.49 3.69
C SER A 755 14.60 14.98 3.74
N TRP A 756 14.40 14.27 2.62
CA TRP A 756 14.62 12.82 2.55
C TRP A 756 16.11 12.44 2.68
N ARG A 757 16.42 11.36 3.39
CA ARG A 757 17.80 10.84 3.49
C ARG A 757 17.87 9.32 3.35
N LEU A 758 18.95 8.90 2.70
CA LEU A 758 19.46 7.54 2.67
C LEU A 758 20.63 7.41 3.65
N ILE A 759 20.56 6.45 4.56
CA ILE A 759 21.63 6.05 5.48
C ILE A 759 22.02 4.62 5.14
N ALA A 760 23.31 4.35 4.98
CA ALA A 760 23.79 3.00 4.72
C ALA A 760 24.91 2.59 5.67
N THR A 761 25.11 1.28 5.80
CA THR A 761 26.25 0.72 6.53
C THR A 761 27.12 -0.10 5.60
N MET A 762 28.42 -0.12 5.88
CA MET A 762 29.41 -0.84 5.10
C MET A 762 30.48 -1.47 6.01
N ASN A 763 30.69 -2.76 5.85
CA ASN A 763 31.82 -3.45 6.47
C ASN A 763 33.08 -3.28 5.63
N THR A 764 34.15 -2.79 6.25
CA THR A 764 35.42 -2.50 5.55
C THR A 764 36.31 -3.72 5.30
N TYR A 765 35.95 -4.90 5.83
CA TYR A 765 36.83 -6.08 5.88
C TYR A 765 36.35 -7.30 5.08
N ASP A 766 35.14 -7.29 4.52
CA ASP A 766 34.65 -8.43 3.74
C ASP A 766 35.61 -8.66 2.55
N LYS A 767 36.29 -9.82 2.57
CA LYS A 767 37.54 -10.13 1.83
C LYS A 767 37.42 -10.21 0.31
N THR A 768 36.21 -10.04 -0.19
CA THR A 768 35.87 -9.79 -1.58
C THR A 768 34.93 -8.61 -1.51
N SER A 769 35.42 -7.41 -1.80
CA SER A 769 34.58 -6.23 -2.02
C SER A 769 33.58 -6.58 -3.12
N LEU A 770 32.40 -7.09 -2.75
CA LEU A 770 31.40 -7.48 -3.73
C LEU A 770 30.77 -6.19 -4.24
N TYR A 771 31.20 -5.83 -5.45
CA TYR A 771 30.86 -4.62 -6.21
C TYR A 771 31.52 -3.32 -5.70
N GLU A 772 32.30 -2.71 -6.60
CA GLU A 772 32.82 -1.36 -6.40
C GLU A 772 31.68 -0.35 -6.61
N MET A 773 31.52 0.60 -5.69
CA MET A 773 30.56 1.69 -5.89
C MET A 773 31.14 2.73 -6.85
N SER A 774 30.33 3.22 -7.78
CA SER A 774 30.75 4.29 -8.68
C SER A 774 31.12 5.58 -7.95
N TYR A 775 32.09 6.33 -8.50
CA TYR A 775 32.45 7.64 -7.97
C TYR A 775 31.27 8.63 -8.00
N ALA A 776 30.39 8.49 -8.98
CA ALA A 776 29.16 9.28 -9.10
C ALA A 776 28.19 9.02 -7.93
N PHE A 777 28.12 7.78 -7.44
CA PHE A 777 27.40 7.43 -6.22
C PHE A 777 28.07 8.05 -4.99
N MET A 778 29.36 7.75 -4.78
CA MET A 778 30.08 8.09 -3.55
C MET A 778 30.07 9.59 -3.23
N ARG A 779 30.15 10.48 -4.23
CA ARG A 779 30.14 11.94 -4.01
C ARG A 779 28.85 12.48 -3.39
N ARG A 780 27.76 11.72 -3.39
CA ARG A 780 26.45 12.10 -2.81
C ARG A 780 26.32 11.76 -1.33
N PHE A 781 27.22 10.91 -0.84
CA PHE A 781 27.27 10.49 0.55
C PHE A 781 28.42 11.18 1.29
N ASN A 782 28.25 11.34 2.59
CA ASN A 782 29.35 11.52 3.51
C ASN A 782 29.68 10.18 4.19
N PHE A 783 30.97 9.87 4.27
CA PHE A 783 31.45 8.62 4.86
C PHE A 783 31.88 8.89 6.29
N ILE A 784 31.17 8.28 7.24
CA ILE A 784 31.43 8.43 8.67
C ILE A 784 32.04 7.13 9.18
N HIS A 785 33.24 7.21 9.76
CA HIS A 785 33.95 6.03 10.22
C HIS A 785 33.60 5.69 11.69
N VAL A 786 33.03 4.51 11.89
CA VAL A 786 32.66 3.92 13.19
C VAL A 786 33.62 2.79 13.52
N GLY A 787 34.75 3.17 14.11
CA GLY A 787 35.87 2.29 14.43
C GLY A 787 35.82 1.69 15.84
N VAL A 788 36.85 0.89 16.13
CA VAL A 788 37.15 0.42 17.49
C VAL A 788 38.18 1.38 18.11
N PRO A 789 37.98 1.84 19.36
CA PRO A 789 38.96 2.70 20.01
C PRO A 789 40.30 1.97 20.20
N PRO A 790 41.42 2.69 20.42
CA PRO A 790 42.68 2.05 20.78
C PRO A 790 42.47 1.13 22.00
N LEU A 791 42.83 -0.14 21.87
CA LEU A 791 42.68 -1.14 22.94
C LEU A 791 43.87 -1.18 23.91
N THR A 792 44.88 -0.35 23.66
CA THR A 792 46.05 -0.18 24.51
C THR A 792 46.25 1.30 24.84
N THR A 793 46.80 1.57 26.01
CA THR A 793 47.29 2.87 26.43
C THR A 793 48.55 3.26 25.67
N ASP A 794 48.99 4.52 25.80
CA ASP A 794 50.20 5.04 25.15
C ASP A 794 51.49 4.31 25.59
N ASP A 795 51.51 3.74 26.79
CA ASP A 795 52.62 2.93 27.32
C ASP A 795 52.50 1.42 26.97
N GLY A 796 51.48 1.03 26.21
CA GLY A 796 51.32 -0.32 25.65
C GLY A 796 50.58 -1.31 26.54
N ALA A 797 50.03 -0.88 27.69
CA ALA A 797 49.18 -1.71 28.53
C ALA A 797 47.78 -1.87 27.92
N VAL A 798 47.13 -3.00 28.16
CA VAL A 798 45.75 -3.25 27.69
C VAL A 798 44.75 -2.41 28.52
N ARG A 799 43.83 -1.74 27.83
CA ARG A 799 42.82 -0.84 28.43
C ARG A 799 41.62 -1.59 29.01
N THR A 800 41.79 -2.16 30.20
CA THR A 800 40.70 -2.85 30.93
C THR A 800 39.55 -1.91 31.29
N SER A 801 39.81 -0.59 31.36
CA SER A 801 38.78 0.43 31.60
C SER A 801 37.65 0.42 30.55
N LEU A 802 37.88 -0.14 29.35
CA LEU A 802 36.88 -0.20 28.29
C LEU A 802 35.73 -1.19 28.60
N LEU A 803 35.99 -2.20 29.44
CA LEU A 803 35.01 -3.21 29.83
C LEU A 803 34.78 -3.26 31.36
N ASP A 804 35.31 -2.32 32.12
CA ASP A 804 35.14 -2.28 33.58
C ASP A 804 33.69 -1.89 33.95
N PRO A 805 32.89 -2.78 34.58
CA PRO A 805 31.49 -2.47 34.91
C PRO A 805 31.33 -1.37 35.97
N ASP A 806 32.40 -0.99 36.68
CA ASP A 806 32.38 0.07 37.70
C ASP A 806 32.90 1.42 37.17
N ALA A 807 33.29 1.51 35.90
CA ALA A 807 33.63 2.79 35.27
C ALA A 807 32.38 3.62 34.96
N ASP A 808 32.56 4.93 34.74
CA ASP A 808 31.44 5.86 34.53
C ASP A 808 30.79 5.73 33.14
N ASP A 809 31.58 5.53 32.09
CA ASP A 809 31.11 5.45 30.69
C ASP A 809 32.02 4.58 29.83
N ASN A 810 31.53 3.40 29.43
CA ASN A 810 32.24 2.46 28.57
C ASN A 810 31.28 1.42 27.94
N TYR A 811 31.82 0.37 27.31
CA TYR A 811 30.99 -0.68 26.73
C TYR A 811 30.17 -1.45 27.76
N SER A 812 30.74 -1.74 28.93
CA SER A 812 30.06 -2.49 29.98
C SER A 812 28.90 -1.71 30.59
N THR A 813 29.03 -0.41 30.83
CA THR A 813 27.92 0.42 31.31
C THR A 813 26.79 0.48 30.28
N ALA A 814 27.11 0.64 28.99
CA ALA A 814 26.14 0.61 27.91
C ALA A 814 25.41 -0.75 27.81
N TRP A 815 26.14 -1.85 27.96
CA TRP A 815 25.55 -3.20 27.96
C TRP A 815 24.70 -3.48 29.21
N LEU A 816 25.06 -2.90 30.35
CA LEU A 816 24.28 -3.02 31.59
C LEU A 816 23.00 -2.20 31.55
N ALA A 817 22.98 -1.08 30.81
CA ALA A 817 21.75 -0.34 30.56
C ALA A 817 20.73 -1.20 29.76
N ASP A 818 21.21 -2.01 28.83
CA ASP A 818 20.39 -2.96 28.05
C ASP A 818 20.03 -4.23 28.85
N ASN A 819 21.00 -4.83 29.54
CA ASN A 819 20.81 -6.05 30.33
C ASN A 819 21.56 -5.99 31.67
N PRO A 820 20.91 -5.51 32.75
CA PRO A 820 21.51 -5.42 34.07
C PRO A 820 21.95 -6.78 34.65
N GLY A 821 21.40 -7.88 34.15
CA GLY A 821 21.71 -9.24 34.59
C GLY A 821 23.15 -9.67 34.28
N LEU A 822 23.83 -8.99 33.34
CA LEU A 822 25.21 -9.32 32.96
C LEU A 822 26.27 -8.87 33.98
N ARG A 823 25.87 -8.11 35.02
CA ARG A 823 26.81 -7.55 35.99
C ARG A 823 27.72 -8.60 36.66
N PRO A 824 27.22 -9.75 37.16
CA PRO A 824 28.08 -10.74 37.83
C PRO A 824 29.15 -11.33 36.92
N VAL A 825 28.80 -11.68 35.67
CA VAL A 825 29.76 -12.23 34.71
C VAL A 825 30.78 -11.18 34.28
N LEU A 826 30.35 -9.92 34.10
CA LEU A 826 31.24 -8.80 33.76
C LEU A 826 32.27 -8.59 34.86
N GLU A 827 31.84 -8.44 36.11
CA GLU A 827 32.73 -8.30 37.28
C GLU A 827 33.73 -9.45 37.39
N ALA A 828 33.32 -10.67 37.04
CA ALA A 828 34.17 -11.86 37.09
C ALA A 828 35.17 -12.01 35.93
N SER A 829 34.87 -11.44 34.75
CA SER A 829 35.57 -11.83 33.51
C SER A 829 36.07 -10.68 32.63
N TYR A 830 35.67 -9.43 32.88
CA TYR A 830 36.03 -8.30 32.03
C TYR A 830 37.54 -8.12 31.76
N PRO A 831 38.48 -8.34 32.72
CA PRO A 831 39.90 -8.14 32.45
C PRO A 831 40.43 -9.15 31.43
N VAL A 832 40.05 -10.42 31.61
CA VAL A 832 40.43 -11.53 30.73
C VAL A 832 39.86 -11.32 29.33
N ILE A 833 38.59 -10.92 29.24
CA ILE A 833 37.91 -10.65 27.98
C ILE A 833 38.52 -9.44 27.26
N THR A 834 38.93 -8.39 27.98
CA THR A 834 39.62 -7.24 27.37
C THR A 834 40.94 -7.66 26.73
N VAL A 835 41.74 -8.48 27.42
CA VAL A 835 42.99 -9.03 26.87
C VAL A 835 42.71 -9.89 25.63
N LEU A 836 41.69 -10.74 25.69
CA LEU A 836 41.26 -11.55 24.53
C LEU A 836 40.90 -10.65 23.34
N TRP A 837 40.07 -9.63 23.56
CA TRP A 837 39.65 -8.68 22.52
C TRP A 837 40.84 -7.94 21.90
N GLN A 838 41.78 -7.48 22.72
CA GLN A 838 43.03 -6.84 22.30
C GLN A 838 43.88 -7.77 21.43
N ARG A 839 44.04 -9.04 21.83
CA ARG A 839 44.83 -10.04 21.09
C ARG A 839 44.24 -10.35 19.73
N ILE A 840 42.92 -10.52 19.65
CA ILE A 840 42.23 -10.72 18.37
C ILE A 840 42.46 -9.52 17.45
N ASN A 841 42.28 -8.29 17.96
CA ASN A 841 42.42 -7.06 17.19
C ASN A 841 43.84 -6.77 16.68
N LYS A 842 44.90 -7.43 17.20
CA LYS A 842 46.24 -7.36 16.60
C LYS A 842 46.31 -8.01 15.22
N HIS A 843 45.44 -8.99 14.95
CA HIS A 843 45.44 -9.76 13.71
C HIS A 843 44.19 -9.50 12.86
N ARG A 844 43.03 -9.29 13.50
CA ARG A 844 41.78 -8.95 12.82
C ARG A 844 40.93 -8.03 13.68
N VAL A 845 40.62 -6.86 13.14
CA VAL A 845 39.82 -5.87 13.86
C VAL A 845 38.38 -6.36 13.95
N ILE A 846 37.90 -6.50 15.19
CA ILE A 846 36.53 -6.90 15.49
C ILE A 846 35.91 -5.92 16.49
N GLY A 847 34.66 -5.57 16.25
CA GLY A 847 33.92 -4.67 17.10
C GLY A 847 33.48 -5.31 18.44
N PRO A 848 32.98 -4.46 19.36
CA PRO A 848 32.50 -4.85 20.68
C PRO A 848 31.34 -5.85 20.68
N SER A 849 30.56 -5.99 19.60
CA SER A 849 29.41 -6.93 19.60
C SER A 849 29.82 -8.39 19.82
N ILE A 850 30.96 -8.80 19.26
CA ILE A 850 31.48 -10.17 19.43
C ILE A 850 31.92 -10.39 20.87
N VAL A 851 32.44 -9.34 21.50
CA VAL A 851 32.81 -9.35 22.92
C VAL A 851 31.58 -9.47 23.81
N TYR A 852 30.52 -8.73 23.48
CA TYR A 852 29.21 -8.84 24.14
C TYR A 852 28.63 -10.25 24.01
N ASP A 853 28.73 -10.89 22.83
CA ASP A 853 28.30 -12.28 22.62
C ASP A 853 29.10 -13.27 23.48
N ILE A 854 30.42 -13.06 23.63
CA ILE A 854 31.26 -13.87 24.52
C ILE A 854 30.76 -13.74 25.97
N ILE A 855 30.48 -12.53 26.44
CA ILE A 855 29.98 -12.30 27.81
C ILE A 855 28.64 -13.00 28.04
N ARG A 856 27.70 -12.87 27.11
CA ARG A 856 26.39 -13.56 27.18
C ARG A 856 26.53 -15.07 27.16
N TYR A 857 27.48 -15.59 26.38
CA TYR A 857 27.79 -17.01 26.34
C TYR A 857 28.33 -17.51 27.69
N LEU A 858 29.26 -16.77 28.29
CA LEU A 858 29.84 -17.12 29.59
C LEU A 858 28.77 -17.12 30.69
N ASP A 859 27.92 -16.09 30.73
CA ASP A 859 26.79 -16.02 31.65
C ASP A 859 25.91 -17.29 31.53
N SER A 860 25.52 -17.64 30.31
CA SER A 860 24.71 -18.83 30.06
C SER A 860 25.42 -20.15 30.43
N PHE A 861 26.74 -20.23 30.26
CA PHE A 861 27.52 -21.43 30.52
C PHE A 861 27.78 -21.66 32.02
N GLU A 862 27.96 -20.61 32.81
CA GLU A 862 28.11 -20.72 34.27
C GLU A 862 26.88 -21.35 34.92
N HIS A 863 25.67 -21.02 34.42
CA HIS A 863 24.43 -21.64 34.85
C HIS A 863 24.37 -23.16 34.59
N ALA A 864 25.17 -23.68 33.65
CA ALA A 864 25.26 -25.10 33.30
C ALA A 864 26.33 -25.88 34.10
N GLY A 865 27.14 -25.21 34.93
CA GLY A 865 28.06 -25.85 35.88
C GLY A 865 29.44 -26.29 35.36
N GLY A 866 29.94 -25.69 34.27
CA GLY A 866 31.31 -25.93 33.76
C GLY A 866 32.36 -24.96 34.32
N THR A 867 33.64 -25.16 34.00
CA THR A 867 34.71 -24.25 34.44
C THR A 867 34.81 -22.99 33.56
N GLN A 868 35.28 -21.87 34.12
CA GLN A 868 35.46 -20.61 33.38
C GLN A 868 36.43 -20.76 32.19
N SER A 869 37.50 -21.55 32.35
CA SER A 869 38.46 -21.85 31.28
C SER A 869 37.83 -22.65 30.13
N GLU A 870 37.02 -23.66 30.42
CA GLU A 870 36.29 -24.43 29.40
C GLU A 870 35.26 -23.57 28.67
N ALA A 871 34.56 -22.70 29.41
CA ALA A 871 33.57 -21.78 28.87
C ALA A 871 34.22 -20.79 27.90
N LEU A 872 35.31 -20.15 28.31
CA LEU A 872 36.03 -19.17 27.51
C LEU A 872 36.68 -19.80 26.28
N SER A 873 37.28 -20.98 26.41
CA SER A 873 37.84 -21.72 25.29
C SER A 873 36.77 -22.12 24.27
N SER A 874 35.58 -22.51 24.75
CA SER A 874 34.43 -22.82 23.89
C SER A 874 33.90 -21.57 23.19
N ALA A 875 33.82 -20.43 23.90
CA ALA A 875 33.42 -19.14 23.32
C ALA A 875 34.37 -18.69 22.21
N VAL A 876 35.70 -18.84 22.40
CA VAL A 876 36.69 -18.55 21.34
C VAL A 876 36.46 -19.40 20.10
N VAL A 877 36.28 -20.71 20.25
CA VAL A 877 36.03 -21.60 19.11
C VAL A 877 34.71 -21.29 18.42
N SER A 878 33.65 -21.00 19.17
CA SER A 878 32.32 -20.81 18.60
C SER A 878 32.08 -19.40 18.04
N LEU A 879 32.66 -18.36 18.63
CA LEU A 879 32.35 -16.96 18.31
C LEU A 879 33.52 -16.23 17.65
N VAL A 880 34.77 -16.60 17.94
CA VAL A 880 35.95 -15.92 17.38
C VAL A 880 36.44 -16.63 16.13
N TYR A 881 36.51 -17.97 16.09
CA TYR A 881 37.05 -18.69 14.93
C TYR A 881 36.32 -18.42 13.61
N PRO A 882 34.97 -18.36 13.55
CA PRO A 882 34.27 -17.96 12.33
C PRO A 882 34.74 -16.58 11.83
N GLN A 883 35.04 -15.68 12.77
CA GLN A 883 35.56 -14.34 12.48
C GLN A 883 37.01 -14.36 12.04
N LEU A 884 37.72 -15.49 12.01
CA LEU A 884 39.08 -15.59 11.48
C LEU A 884 39.10 -16.18 10.06
N GLU A 885 37.94 -16.53 9.51
CA GLU A 885 37.84 -17.12 8.18
C GLU A 885 38.42 -16.20 7.09
N GLY A 886 39.10 -16.83 6.12
CA GLY A 886 39.81 -16.14 5.05
C GLY A 886 41.10 -15.44 5.48
N MET A 887 41.48 -15.41 6.77
CA MET A 887 42.83 -14.95 7.18
C MET A 887 43.91 -15.87 6.63
N ARG A 888 45.13 -15.34 6.48
CA ARG A 888 46.24 -16.19 6.06
C ARG A 888 46.49 -17.23 7.16
N PRO A 889 46.78 -18.49 6.81
CA PRO A 889 47.04 -19.54 7.80
C PRO A 889 48.07 -19.15 8.86
N GLU A 890 49.13 -18.43 8.48
CA GLU A 890 50.15 -17.96 9.42
C GLU A 890 49.64 -16.91 10.41
N ASP A 891 48.76 -15.99 9.99
CA ASP A 891 48.16 -15.00 10.89
C ASP A 891 47.20 -15.69 11.88
N GLN A 892 46.49 -16.73 11.43
CA GLN A 892 45.64 -17.56 12.29
C GLN A 892 46.48 -18.31 13.34
N LYS A 893 47.58 -18.94 12.93
CA LYS A 893 48.50 -19.64 13.84
C LYS A 893 49.10 -18.68 14.87
N GLN A 894 49.56 -17.50 14.44
CA GLN A 894 50.13 -16.49 15.34
C GLN A 894 49.10 -16.01 16.38
N LEU A 895 47.87 -15.72 15.96
CA LEU A 895 46.80 -15.35 16.87
C LEU A 895 46.55 -16.46 17.89
N ILE A 896 46.33 -17.71 17.45
CA ILE A 896 46.04 -18.84 18.34
C ILE A 896 47.17 -19.10 19.33
N ARG A 897 48.44 -19.01 18.89
CA ARG A 897 49.61 -19.09 19.79
C ARG A 897 49.57 -17.97 20.83
N SER A 898 49.25 -16.74 20.42
CA SER A 898 49.20 -15.58 21.31
C SER A 898 48.09 -15.63 22.37
N LEU A 899 47.06 -16.45 22.16
CA LEU A 899 45.99 -16.67 23.14
C LEU A 899 46.44 -17.49 24.35
N THR A 900 47.62 -18.11 24.29
CA THR A 900 48.22 -18.88 25.40
C THR A 900 49.36 -18.13 26.11
N ASP A 901 49.57 -16.87 25.75
CA ASP A 901 50.59 -16.02 26.39
C ASP A 901 50.24 -15.74 27.86
N THR A 902 51.28 -15.61 28.68
CA THR A 902 51.18 -15.28 30.11
C THR A 902 51.72 -13.87 30.38
N ASP A 903 51.33 -13.30 31.53
CA ASP A 903 51.74 -12.01 32.05
C ASP A 903 51.51 -10.84 31.07
N VAL A 904 50.27 -10.73 30.56
CA VAL A 904 49.91 -9.64 29.65
C VAL A 904 49.68 -8.35 30.45
N PRO A 905 50.45 -7.26 30.20
CA PRO A 905 50.33 -6.04 30.98
C PRO A 905 49.00 -5.33 30.70
N THR A 906 48.26 -4.98 31.75
CA THR A 906 47.01 -4.21 31.69
C THR A 906 47.06 -3.02 32.66
N GLU A 907 46.11 -2.09 32.56
CA GLU A 907 45.98 -0.94 33.48
C GLU A 907 45.90 -1.36 34.96
N ASN A 908 45.32 -2.54 35.22
CA ASN A 908 45.06 -3.05 36.57
C ASN A 908 45.99 -4.22 36.97
N GLY A 909 47.14 -4.37 36.29
CA GLY A 909 48.14 -5.41 36.54
C GLY A 909 48.19 -6.48 35.45
N ASP A 910 49.09 -7.45 35.61
CA ASP A 910 49.29 -8.49 34.60
C ASP A 910 48.16 -9.54 34.63
N ILE A 911 47.60 -9.87 33.47
CA ILE A 911 46.51 -10.84 33.31
C ILE A 911 46.96 -12.03 32.47
N ASN A 912 46.54 -13.23 32.89
CA ASN A 912 46.74 -14.48 32.17
C ASN A 912 45.44 -14.90 31.48
N LEU A 913 45.53 -15.30 30.20
CA LEU A 913 44.44 -15.96 29.50
C LEU A 913 44.43 -17.43 29.91
N ASP A 914 43.53 -17.83 30.82
CA ASP A 914 43.37 -19.22 31.26
C ASP A 914 42.56 -20.02 30.21
N LEU A 915 43.17 -20.28 29.06
CA LEU A 915 42.57 -20.98 27.92
C LEU A 915 43.18 -22.37 27.74
N ASP A 916 42.36 -23.34 27.30
CA ASP A 916 42.81 -24.68 26.92
C ASP A 916 43.51 -24.63 25.54
N GLY A 917 44.80 -24.31 25.56
CA GLY A 917 45.61 -24.13 24.37
C GLY A 917 45.69 -25.36 23.46
N GLU A 918 45.65 -26.59 24.02
CA GLU A 918 45.66 -27.81 23.22
C GLU A 918 44.34 -27.99 22.48
N ARG A 919 43.22 -27.79 23.17
CA ARG A 919 41.89 -27.81 22.54
C ARG A 919 41.73 -26.74 21.48
N LEU A 920 42.25 -25.53 21.70
CA LEU A 920 42.23 -24.45 20.71
C LEU A 920 42.98 -24.84 19.43
N LYS A 921 44.18 -25.43 19.55
CA LYS A 921 44.96 -25.90 18.40
C LYS A 921 44.27 -27.04 17.67
N GLU A 922 43.76 -28.04 18.40
CA GLU A 922 43.02 -29.17 17.82
C GLU A 922 41.81 -28.66 17.02
N LYS A 923 41.00 -27.79 17.63
CA LYS A 923 39.83 -27.21 16.95
C LYS A 923 40.20 -26.31 15.78
N ALA A 924 41.35 -25.64 15.83
CA ALA A 924 41.82 -24.83 14.72
C ALA A 924 42.31 -25.68 13.54
N ALA A 925 42.93 -26.83 13.81
CA ALA A 925 43.26 -27.81 12.78
C ALA A 925 41.99 -28.36 12.12
N ASP A 926 40.96 -28.67 12.91
CA ASP A 926 39.66 -29.10 12.40
C ASP A 926 38.97 -28.02 11.55
N PHE A 927 38.93 -26.77 12.06
CA PHE A 927 38.13 -25.70 11.47
C PHE A 927 38.81 -25.03 10.27
N PHE A 928 40.12 -24.76 10.36
CA PHE A 928 40.86 -24.04 9.31
C PHE A 928 41.74 -24.96 8.45
N GLY A 929 41.90 -26.23 8.82
CA GLY A 929 42.84 -27.14 8.12
C GLY A 929 44.31 -26.77 8.31
N ILE A 930 44.66 -26.07 9.40
CA ILE A 930 46.03 -25.62 9.68
C ILE A 930 46.76 -26.57 10.63
N ASN A 931 48.02 -26.91 10.32
CA ASN A 931 48.87 -27.72 11.18
C ASN A 931 49.83 -26.85 12.00
N PHE A 932 49.98 -27.15 13.29
CA PHE A 932 50.90 -26.46 14.19
C PHE A 932 52.28 -27.14 14.28
N ASP A 933 52.44 -28.35 13.71
CA ASP A 933 53.67 -29.16 13.77
C ASP A 933 54.75 -28.77 12.73
N ASP A 934 54.42 -27.94 11.73
CA ASP A 934 55.32 -27.64 10.60
C ASP A 934 56.47 -26.66 10.92
N ASP A 935 56.54 -26.10 12.13
CA ASP A 935 57.56 -25.13 12.57
C ASP A 935 58.55 -25.68 13.62
N ALA A 936 58.59 -27.00 13.84
CA ALA A 936 59.49 -27.65 14.82
C ALA A 936 60.91 -27.91 14.30
#